data_AF-A0A970R393-F1
#
_entry.id   AF-A0A970R393-F1
#
_cell.length_a   1.000
_cell.length_b   1.000
_cell.length_c   1.000
_cell.angle_alpha   90.00
_cell.angle_beta   90.00
_cell.angle_gamma   90.00
#
_symmetry.space_group_name_H-M   'P 1'
#
loop_
_entity.id
_entity.type
_entity.pdbx_description
1 polymer ?
#
loop_
_entity_poly.entity_id
_entity_poly.type
_entity_poly.pdbx_seq_one_letter_code
_entity_poly.pdbx_strand_id
1 'polypeptide(L)'
;MKLSQVAVMLLIILLPAAAMAQNGQEVVRSNVSETINGAEYYLHKVSRGETLSAISRAYHVSIADIRNSNYGISDGLQPGQIIKIPASPVPKSQQEAPASIRYHRVAAQETIYSLTRQYNVSEEALRKANDGLPGGLVAGAVIKIPLPETETAQPQEKPEKNYFEYQAKSNESVYPLALRYRVSVDSIFAYNPELGENLKSGQIIRIPKTPTLANFVTHRIQQNQSVNRLARKYEIDADAIRQINPYIARRLQEGQVIRIPLPVIKTEKEPAIDSIAMLELERLKHEAAIMPPEQSCHQMRMMGEYKVALLLPFDFPTVDSVLASPVSYIDDPNPRFIKPFAFIEYYEGFLMALDSLKKVGLNAEVFVYDAPNSVAATRKIIDNPELQQMDVIIGPVYSKSFEMMADFAREYQIPLVNPFSVREEVTVGNPYVFQVQPVYPDQAEVLTDYLNNHFPKAQIFITKHNEYRDQVGFEIIKRHFTEHLAPRPSGSALFHTFFYNRDSLRVFKRQAAENRNNVVVAYTTNKVYIMELLRALNQLRDQYNITLIGMPDWLAIDGLDMEYLNNLDVHYLAKAYVDMDDETDRKFARDFRQQYNAEPGEFAWSGYNTGIYFMSALMKYGSSFMPCIRYFDMELLNMGYNFEAYGDNGFRNKNWKIVRMRNYRLLDVSAPLPRYDFASPVKPWLKSEQ
;
A
#
# COMPACT_ATOMS: atom_id res chain seq x y z
N MET A 1 3.96 -64.64 -47.17
CA MET A 1 3.87 -64.38 -48.63
C MET A 1 3.73 -62.88 -48.85
N LYS A 2 4.47 -62.34 -49.81
CA LYS A 2 4.66 -60.91 -50.11
C LYS A 2 3.50 -60.28 -50.93
N LEU A 3 3.36 -58.96 -50.73
CA LEU A 3 3.11 -57.87 -51.71
C LEU A 3 1.70 -57.66 -52.31
N SER A 4 1.15 -56.47 -52.07
CA SER A 4 0.79 -55.41 -53.05
C SER A 4 -0.05 -54.32 -52.34
N GLN A 5 -0.13 -53.02 -52.67
CA GLN A 5 0.62 -52.05 -53.49
C GLN A 5 0.06 -50.64 -53.12
N VAL A 6 0.96 -49.64 -52.97
CA VAL A 6 0.92 -48.25 -53.48
C VAL A 6 -0.31 -47.31 -53.27
N ALA A 7 -0.14 -46.35 -52.35
CA ALA A 7 -0.13 -44.87 -52.46
C ALA A 7 -1.01 -44.02 -53.43
N VAL A 8 -1.76 -43.06 -52.82
CA VAL A 8 -1.78 -41.57 -53.00
C VAL A 8 -2.84 -40.84 -53.88
N MET A 9 -3.44 -39.80 -53.23
CA MET A 9 -3.99 -38.47 -53.65
C MET A 9 -5.49 -38.18 -53.94
N LEU A 10 -6.06 -37.30 -53.08
CA LEU A 10 -6.88 -36.06 -53.27
C LEU A 10 -8.05 -35.98 -54.31
N LEU A 11 -9.29 -35.70 -53.85
CA LEU A 11 -10.08 -34.42 -54.02
C LEU A 11 -11.61 -34.58 -53.72
N ILE A 12 -12.17 -33.67 -52.89
CA ILE A 12 -13.51 -33.00 -52.83
C ILE A 12 -14.86 -33.81 -52.79
N ILE A 13 -15.76 -33.47 -51.85
CA ILE A 13 -17.11 -32.84 -52.03
C ILE A 13 -18.07 -33.11 -50.83
N LEU A 14 -18.58 -31.99 -50.32
CA LEU A 14 -19.74 -31.72 -49.45
C LEU A 14 -20.96 -32.64 -49.59
N LEU A 15 -21.65 -32.90 -48.47
CA LEU A 15 -23.11 -33.09 -48.43
C LEU A 15 -23.73 -32.46 -47.15
N PRO A 16 -24.93 -31.83 -47.26
CA PRO A 16 -25.58 -31.06 -46.20
C PRO A 16 -26.65 -31.85 -45.43
N ALA A 17 -27.03 -31.38 -44.24
CA ALA A 17 -28.30 -31.73 -43.60
C ALA A 17 -28.99 -30.44 -43.12
N ALA A 18 -30.25 -30.30 -43.56
CA ALA A 18 -31.02 -29.07 -43.62
C ALA A 18 -31.50 -28.56 -42.25
N ALA A 19 -31.36 -27.24 -42.03
CA ALA A 19 -32.15 -26.51 -41.05
C ALA A 19 -33.49 -26.15 -41.68
N MET A 20 -34.58 -26.56 -41.06
CA MET A 20 -35.93 -26.10 -41.42
C MET A 20 -36.04 -24.60 -41.21
N ALA A 21 -36.29 -23.84 -42.27
CA ALA A 21 -36.71 -22.45 -42.17
C ALA A 21 -38.14 -22.42 -41.60
N GLN A 22 -38.31 -21.86 -40.40
CA GLN A 22 -39.63 -21.43 -39.95
C GLN A 22 -40.03 -20.20 -40.78
N ASN A 23 -41.12 -20.31 -41.55
CA ASN A 23 -41.77 -19.17 -42.17
C ASN A 23 -42.14 -18.16 -41.08
N GLY A 24 -41.42 -17.04 -41.01
CA GLY A 24 -41.72 -15.93 -40.12
C GLY A 24 -43.07 -15.31 -40.50
N GLN A 25 -43.90 -15.06 -39.49
CA GLN A 25 -45.21 -14.40 -39.63
C GLN A 25 -45.06 -13.04 -40.33
N GLU A 26 -45.90 -12.76 -41.32
CA GLU A 26 -45.87 -11.52 -42.10
C GLU A 26 -46.27 -10.33 -41.23
N VAL A 27 -45.43 -9.29 -41.20
CA VAL A 27 -45.65 -8.10 -40.36
C VAL A 27 -46.72 -7.21 -40.99
N VAL A 28 -47.82 -6.99 -40.27
CA VAL A 28 -48.90 -6.10 -40.71
C VAL A 28 -48.57 -4.66 -40.32
N ARG A 29 -48.57 -3.75 -41.30
CA ARG A 29 -48.30 -2.33 -41.06
C ARG A 29 -49.44 -1.67 -40.28
N SER A 30 -49.08 -0.74 -39.40
CA SER A 30 -50.00 0.10 -38.65
C SER A 30 -50.61 1.15 -39.57
N ASN A 31 -51.91 1.38 -39.41
CA ASN A 31 -52.64 2.48 -40.02
C ASN A 31 -52.76 3.70 -39.08
N VAL A 32 -52.12 3.65 -37.91
CA VAL A 32 -52.09 4.74 -36.93
C VAL A 32 -50.77 5.48 -37.08
N SER A 33 -50.82 6.76 -37.47
CA SER A 33 -49.68 7.66 -37.51
C SER A 33 -49.84 8.86 -36.57
N GLU A 34 -48.69 9.44 -36.18
CA GLU A 34 -48.60 10.64 -35.36
C GLU A 34 -47.46 11.54 -35.88
N THR A 35 -47.65 12.85 -35.88
CA THR A 35 -46.62 13.82 -36.25
C THR A 35 -45.92 14.34 -35.00
N ILE A 36 -44.60 14.14 -34.93
CA ILE A 36 -43.77 14.55 -33.79
C ILE A 36 -42.62 15.40 -34.32
N ASN A 37 -42.52 16.65 -33.84
CA ASN A 37 -41.49 17.61 -34.26
C ASN A 37 -41.39 17.79 -35.79
N GLY A 38 -42.54 17.81 -36.47
CA GLY A 38 -42.62 18.01 -37.93
C GLY A 38 -42.35 16.76 -38.78
N ALA A 39 -42.04 15.61 -38.17
CA ALA A 39 -41.86 14.33 -38.86
C ALA A 39 -43.01 13.36 -38.54
N GLU A 40 -43.49 12.63 -39.53
CA GLU A 40 -44.60 11.66 -39.38
C GLU A 40 -44.07 10.25 -39.05
N TYR A 41 -44.71 9.59 -38.08
CA TYR A 41 -44.37 8.25 -37.62
C TYR A 41 -45.59 7.34 -37.59
N TYR A 42 -45.44 6.08 -38.02
CA TYR A 42 -46.40 5.02 -37.73
C TYR A 42 -46.15 4.46 -36.32
N LEU A 43 -47.20 4.34 -35.50
CA LEU A 43 -47.12 3.69 -34.19
C LEU A 43 -47.42 2.21 -34.36
N HIS A 44 -46.38 1.38 -34.38
CA HIS A 44 -46.50 -0.06 -34.60
C HIS A 44 -46.47 -0.82 -33.28
N LYS A 45 -47.55 -1.54 -32.98
CA LYS A 45 -47.63 -2.43 -31.82
C LYS A 45 -47.07 -3.80 -32.18
N VAL A 46 -45.95 -4.15 -31.58
CA VAL A 46 -45.20 -5.39 -31.82
C VAL A 46 -46.07 -6.61 -31.50
N SER A 47 -46.20 -7.51 -32.45
CA SER A 47 -46.83 -8.82 -32.26
C SER A 47 -45.82 -9.86 -31.77
N ARG A 48 -46.33 -10.97 -31.20
CA ARG A 48 -45.47 -12.01 -30.64
C ARG A 48 -44.55 -12.62 -31.71
N GLY A 49 -43.24 -12.47 -31.52
CA GLY A 49 -42.21 -13.05 -32.41
C GLY A 49 -41.70 -12.10 -33.50
N GLU A 50 -42.20 -10.87 -33.59
CA GLU A 50 -41.67 -9.88 -34.53
C GLU A 50 -40.26 -9.40 -34.12
N THR A 51 -39.43 -9.13 -35.13
CA THR A 51 -38.07 -8.60 -34.93
C THR A 51 -37.92 -7.26 -35.65
N LEU A 52 -36.98 -6.44 -35.21
CA LEU A 52 -36.64 -5.17 -35.88
C LEU A 52 -36.33 -5.37 -37.36
N SER A 53 -35.69 -6.49 -37.74
CA SER A 53 -35.38 -6.83 -39.12
C SER A 53 -36.62 -7.17 -39.96
N ALA A 54 -37.64 -7.80 -39.37
CA ALA A 54 -38.91 -8.06 -40.06
C ALA A 54 -39.72 -6.77 -40.23
N ILE A 55 -39.77 -5.94 -39.20
CA ILE A 55 -40.49 -4.67 -39.21
C ILE A 55 -39.83 -3.66 -40.16
N SER A 56 -38.50 -3.53 -40.13
CA SER A 56 -37.73 -2.70 -41.06
C SER A 56 -38.04 -3.01 -42.53
N ARG A 57 -38.14 -4.31 -42.88
CA ARG A 57 -38.50 -4.73 -44.24
C ARG A 57 -39.93 -4.39 -44.60
N ALA A 58 -40.88 -4.60 -43.69
CA ALA A 58 -42.30 -4.33 -43.94
C ALA A 58 -42.59 -2.83 -44.14
N TYR A 59 -41.87 -1.95 -43.46
CA TYR A 59 -42.06 -0.49 -43.57
C TYR A 59 -41.07 0.21 -44.51
N HIS A 60 -40.14 -0.53 -45.12
CA HIS A 60 -39.10 0.01 -46.01
C HIS A 60 -38.25 1.14 -45.38
N VAL A 61 -37.92 1.01 -44.10
CA VAL A 61 -37.04 1.95 -43.38
C VAL A 61 -35.88 1.21 -42.74
N SER A 62 -34.73 1.86 -42.56
CA SER A 62 -33.58 1.18 -41.99
C SER A 62 -33.78 0.85 -40.50
N ILE A 63 -33.18 -0.24 -40.03
CA ILE A 63 -33.15 -0.56 -38.58
C ILE A 63 -32.54 0.59 -37.78
N ALA A 64 -31.56 1.29 -38.36
CA ALA A 64 -30.93 2.46 -37.74
C ALA A 64 -31.94 3.60 -37.55
N ASP A 65 -32.78 3.90 -38.54
CA ASP A 65 -33.81 4.94 -38.43
C ASP A 65 -34.89 4.56 -37.41
N ILE A 66 -35.27 3.28 -37.35
CA ILE A 66 -36.18 2.78 -36.31
C ILE A 66 -35.54 2.94 -34.93
N ARG A 67 -34.28 2.55 -34.74
CA ARG A 67 -33.57 2.70 -33.46
C ARG A 67 -33.40 4.17 -33.06
N ASN A 68 -33.08 5.04 -34.01
CA ASN A 68 -32.96 6.48 -33.79
C ASN A 68 -34.31 7.09 -33.35
N SER A 69 -35.43 6.56 -33.89
CA SER A 69 -36.79 6.97 -33.53
C SER A 69 -37.29 6.34 -32.22
N ASN A 70 -36.62 5.31 -31.72
CA ASN A 70 -36.96 4.54 -30.51
C ASN A 70 -35.73 4.34 -29.62
N TYR A 71 -35.14 5.44 -29.17
CA TYR A 71 -33.88 5.40 -28.44
C TYR A 71 -33.98 4.55 -27.16
N GLY A 72 -33.10 3.55 -27.01
CA GLY A 72 -33.10 2.60 -25.89
C GLY A 72 -33.87 1.30 -26.12
N ILE A 73 -34.38 1.06 -27.33
CA ILE A 73 -35.01 -0.22 -27.69
C ILE A 73 -33.99 -1.37 -27.71
N SER A 74 -34.32 -2.49 -27.05
CA SER A 74 -33.50 -3.71 -27.05
C SER A 74 -33.66 -4.52 -28.34
N ASP A 75 -32.67 -5.37 -28.65
CA ASP A 75 -32.72 -6.23 -29.84
C ASP A 75 -33.84 -7.29 -29.79
N GLY A 76 -34.27 -7.69 -28.59
CA GLY A 76 -35.49 -8.47 -28.38
C GLY A 76 -36.70 -7.58 -28.13
N LEU A 77 -37.65 -7.56 -29.07
CA LEU A 77 -38.92 -6.82 -28.93
C LEU A 77 -39.93 -7.61 -28.10
N GLN A 78 -40.67 -6.91 -27.23
CA GLN A 78 -41.69 -7.54 -26.39
C GLN A 78 -43.07 -7.48 -27.07
N PRO A 79 -43.89 -8.55 -27.03
CA PRO A 79 -45.25 -8.51 -27.57
C PRO A 79 -46.08 -7.44 -26.87
N GLY A 80 -46.73 -6.58 -27.65
CA GLY A 80 -47.54 -5.46 -27.19
C GLY A 80 -46.79 -4.13 -27.05
N GLN A 81 -45.45 -4.13 -27.19
CA GLN A 81 -44.63 -2.91 -27.19
C GLN A 81 -44.97 -2.03 -28.40
N ILE A 82 -45.17 -0.73 -28.21
CA ILE A 82 -45.40 0.21 -29.32
C ILE A 82 -44.08 0.87 -29.69
N ILE A 83 -43.74 0.85 -30.98
CA ILE A 83 -42.52 1.43 -31.52
C ILE A 83 -42.86 2.39 -32.66
N LYS A 84 -42.11 3.49 -32.76
CA LYS A 84 -42.27 4.56 -33.75
C LYS A 84 -41.51 4.22 -35.02
N ILE A 85 -42.21 4.08 -36.14
CA ILE A 85 -41.59 3.80 -37.44
C ILE A 85 -41.69 5.04 -38.31
N PRO A 86 -40.58 5.68 -38.73
CA PRO A 86 -40.66 6.91 -39.51
C PRO A 86 -41.36 6.67 -40.87
N ALA A 87 -42.24 7.58 -41.29
CA ALA A 87 -42.99 7.43 -42.53
C ALA A 87 -42.17 7.74 -43.81
N SER A 88 -40.99 8.34 -43.66
CA SER A 88 -39.98 8.55 -44.71
C SER A 88 -38.59 8.62 -44.09
N PRO A 89 -37.50 8.28 -44.83
CA PRO A 89 -36.14 8.45 -44.35
C PRO A 89 -35.89 9.90 -43.94
N VAL A 90 -35.47 10.13 -42.70
CA VAL A 90 -35.33 11.49 -42.14
C VAL A 90 -34.18 12.21 -42.85
N PRO A 91 -34.40 13.37 -43.53
CA PRO A 91 -33.33 14.14 -44.12
C PRO A 91 -32.45 14.77 -43.03
N LYS A 92 -31.12 14.68 -43.15
CA LYS A 92 -30.18 15.38 -42.27
C LYS A 92 -30.19 16.88 -42.61
N SER A 93 -30.98 17.68 -41.89
CA SER A 93 -30.85 19.15 -41.92
C SER A 93 -29.95 19.64 -40.79
N GLN A 94 -29.10 20.61 -41.15
CA GLN A 94 -28.19 21.34 -40.28
C GLN A 94 -28.98 22.17 -39.25
N GLN A 95 -28.73 21.96 -37.96
CA GLN A 95 -29.07 22.91 -36.90
C GLN A 95 -28.19 22.67 -35.67
N GLU A 96 -27.43 23.72 -35.32
CA GLU A 96 -26.70 24.06 -34.08
C GLU A 96 -25.93 22.95 -33.32
N ALA A 97 -24.63 23.22 -33.08
CA ALA A 97 -23.69 22.30 -32.45
C ALA A 97 -24.16 21.84 -31.05
N PRO A 98 -24.15 20.53 -30.74
CA PRO A 98 -24.71 20.03 -29.49
C PRO A 98 -23.69 20.11 -28.35
N ALA A 99 -24.15 20.56 -27.18
CA ALA A 99 -23.50 20.33 -25.90
C ALA A 99 -23.11 18.84 -25.75
N SER A 100 -21.94 18.53 -25.19
CA SER A 100 -21.49 17.14 -25.04
C SER A 100 -22.48 16.35 -24.16
N ILE A 101 -23.14 15.33 -24.74
CA ILE A 101 -24.20 14.58 -24.05
C ILE A 101 -23.60 13.36 -23.33
N ARG A 102 -23.79 13.28 -22.01
CA ARG A 102 -23.53 12.08 -21.21
C ARG A 102 -24.84 11.36 -20.88
N TYR A 103 -24.82 10.03 -20.80
CA TYR A 103 -25.98 9.24 -20.36
C TYR A 103 -25.83 8.84 -18.89
N HIS A 104 -26.90 9.00 -18.10
CA HIS A 104 -26.93 8.67 -16.68
C HIS A 104 -28.12 7.75 -16.39
N ARG A 105 -27.87 6.63 -15.69
CA ARG A 105 -28.93 5.73 -15.22
C ARG A 105 -29.36 6.14 -13.80
N VAL A 106 -30.60 6.58 -13.66
CA VAL A 106 -31.19 7.06 -12.42
C VAL A 106 -31.20 5.94 -11.37
N ALA A 107 -30.57 6.17 -10.23
CA ALA A 107 -30.60 5.31 -9.06
C ALA A 107 -31.86 5.56 -8.20
N ALA A 108 -32.17 4.64 -7.29
CA ALA A 108 -33.26 4.84 -6.34
C ALA A 108 -32.98 6.08 -5.47
N GLN A 109 -34.00 6.95 -5.30
CA GLN A 109 -33.95 8.21 -4.53
C GLN A 109 -33.15 9.38 -5.15
N GLU A 110 -32.63 9.25 -6.38
CA GLU A 110 -32.07 10.42 -7.07
C GLU A 110 -33.16 11.42 -7.48
N THR A 111 -32.80 12.70 -7.41
CA THR A 111 -33.68 13.82 -7.75
C THR A 111 -33.08 14.66 -8.86
N ILE A 112 -33.92 15.41 -9.56
CA ILE A 112 -33.46 16.37 -10.59
C ILE A 112 -32.48 17.37 -9.96
N TYR A 113 -32.73 17.76 -8.71
CA TYR A 113 -31.82 18.61 -7.94
C TYR A 113 -30.45 17.95 -7.69
N SER A 114 -30.40 16.67 -7.32
CA SER A 114 -29.11 15.98 -7.09
C SER A 114 -28.32 15.80 -8.38
N LEU A 115 -28.99 15.50 -9.51
CA LEU A 115 -28.33 15.30 -10.80
C LEU A 115 -27.84 16.61 -11.43
N THR A 116 -28.59 17.70 -11.30
CA THR A 116 -28.17 19.03 -11.78
C THR A 116 -26.92 19.52 -11.06
N ARG A 117 -26.78 19.23 -9.76
CA ARG A 117 -25.56 19.52 -8.99
C ARG A 117 -24.40 18.60 -9.33
N GLN A 118 -24.65 17.30 -9.48
CA GLN A 118 -23.62 16.32 -9.81
C GLN A 118 -22.95 16.61 -11.15
N TYR A 119 -23.73 17.01 -12.15
CA TYR A 119 -23.23 17.23 -13.51
C TYR A 119 -23.03 18.70 -13.86
N ASN A 120 -23.29 19.61 -12.92
CA ASN A 120 -23.25 21.06 -13.12
C ASN A 120 -24.05 21.52 -14.35
N VAL A 121 -25.29 21.01 -14.46
CA VAL A 121 -26.23 21.37 -15.54
C VAL A 121 -27.46 22.04 -14.92
N SER A 122 -28.08 22.98 -15.63
CA SER A 122 -29.32 23.57 -15.14
C SER A 122 -30.47 22.56 -15.22
N GLU A 123 -31.44 22.66 -14.31
CA GLU A 123 -32.65 21.83 -14.36
C GLU A 123 -33.39 22.00 -15.70
N GLU A 124 -33.45 23.23 -16.21
CA GLU A 124 -34.07 23.53 -17.50
C GLU A 124 -33.34 22.83 -18.66
N ALA A 125 -32.01 22.87 -18.71
CA ALA A 125 -31.23 22.18 -19.72
C ALA A 125 -31.39 20.66 -19.62
N LEU A 126 -31.39 20.12 -18.40
CA LEU A 126 -31.59 18.70 -18.15
C LEU A 126 -32.99 18.24 -18.59
N ARG A 127 -34.04 19.01 -18.30
CA ARG A 127 -35.41 18.71 -18.76
C ARG A 127 -35.51 18.83 -20.27
N LYS A 128 -34.96 19.88 -20.87
CA LYS A 128 -34.97 20.11 -22.33
C LYS A 128 -34.25 18.98 -23.08
N ALA A 129 -33.15 18.46 -22.54
CA ALA A 129 -32.42 17.33 -23.12
C ALA A 129 -33.19 16.00 -23.08
N ASN A 130 -34.24 15.90 -22.24
CA ASN A 130 -35.03 14.69 -22.00
C ASN A 130 -36.53 14.90 -22.23
N ASP A 131 -36.89 15.67 -23.26
CA ASP A 131 -38.28 15.90 -23.67
C ASP A 131 -39.19 16.40 -22.52
N GLY A 132 -38.63 17.20 -21.62
CA GLY A 132 -39.32 17.85 -20.50
C GLY A 132 -39.38 17.03 -19.20
N LEU A 133 -39.07 15.72 -19.23
CA LEU A 133 -39.29 14.77 -18.13
C LEU A 133 -40.71 14.86 -17.52
N PRO A 134 -41.78 14.62 -18.30
CA PRO A 134 -43.17 14.84 -17.89
C PRO A 134 -43.64 13.99 -16.70
N GLY A 135 -42.89 12.94 -16.33
CA GLY A 135 -43.15 12.10 -15.14
C GLY A 135 -42.11 12.21 -14.01
N GLY A 136 -41.15 13.15 -14.11
CA GLY A 136 -40.00 13.20 -13.20
C GLY A 136 -38.97 12.10 -13.45
N LEU A 137 -38.08 11.86 -12.47
CA LEU A 137 -37.08 10.80 -12.56
C LEU A 137 -37.64 9.47 -12.05
N VAL A 138 -37.47 8.42 -12.85
CA VAL A 138 -37.86 7.05 -12.50
C VAL A 138 -36.60 6.23 -12.30
N ALA A 139 -36.47 5.58 -11.13
CA ALA A 139 -35.34 4.71 -10.84
C ALA A 139 -35.19 3.62 -11.90
N GLY A 140 -33.97 3.44 -12.40
CA GLY A 140 -33.60 2.54 -13.49
C GLY A 140 -33.66 3.15 -14.88
N ALA A 141 -34.31 4.31 -15.08
CA ALA A 141 -34.36 5.00 -16.37
C ALA A 141 -32.99 5.60 -16.74
N VAL A 142 -32.68 5.70 -18.04
CA VAL A 142 -31.47 6.36 -18.53
C VAL A 142 -31.85 7.71 -19.13
N ILE A 143 -31.23 8.79 -18.63
CA ILE A 143 -31.48 10.16 -19.07
C ILE A 143 -30.22 10.77 -19.70
N LYS A 144 -30.40 11.76 -20.58
CA LYS A 144 -29.36 12.57 -21.22
C LYS A 144 -28.96 13.74 -20.30
N ILE A 145 -27.66 13.93 -20.11
CA ILE A 145 -27.09 15.03 -19.35
C ILE A 145 -26.34 15.93 -20.34
N PRO A 146 -26.79 17.19 -20.58
CA PRO A 146 -26.12 18.10 -21.50
C PRO A 146 -24.97 18.82 -20.78
N LEU A 147 -23.74 18.34 -20.92
CA LEU A 147 -22.57 18.93 -20.29
C LEU A 147 -22.12 20.18 -21.07
N PRO A 148 -21.90 21.33 -20.41
CA PRO A 148 -21.38 22.53 -21.06
C PRO A 148 -19.92 22.30 -21.53
N GLU A 149 -19.59 22.75 -22.75
CA GLU A 149 -18.19 22.74 -23.22
C GLU A 149 -17.39 23.79 -22.45
N THR A 150 -16.26 23.36 -21.89
CA THR A 150 -15.30 24.23 -21.21
C THR A 150 -14.45 24.98 -22.23
N GLU A 151 -14.67 26.29 -22.36
CA GLU A 151 -13.63 27.20 -22.80
C GLU A 151 -12.47 27.16 -21.79
N THR A 152 -11.24 27.17 -22.32
CA THR A 152 -10.00 27.13 -21.57
C THR A 152 -9.93 28.20 -20.48
N ALA A 153 -10.06 27.78 -19.22
CA ALA A 153 -9.76 28.58 -18.05
C ALA A 153 -8.67 27.88 -17.22
N GLN A 154 -7.67 28.67 -16.81
CA GLN A 154 -6.58 28.30 -15.92
C GLN A 154 -7.08 27.61 -14.64
N PRO A 155 -6.24 26.80 -13.95
CA PRO A 155 -6.70 25.99 -12.84
C PRO A 155 -7.13 26.88 -11.68
N GLN A 156 -8.45 27.04 -11.50
CA GLN A 156 -9.01 27.33 -10.19
C GLN A 156 -9.21 26.00 -9.48
N GLU A 157 -8.48 25.85 -8.38
CA GLU A 157 -8.57 24.71 -7.48
C GLU A 157 -10.03 24.40 -7.14
N LYS A 158 -10.40 23.11 -7.27
CA LYS A 158 -11.58 22.59 -6.58
C LYS A 158 -11.48 23.02 -5.11
N PRO A 159 -12.55 23.51 -4.46
CA PRO A 159 -12.48 23.83 -3.05
C PRO A 159 -11.95 22.61 -2.30
N GLU A 160 -10.81 22.80 -1.65
CA GLU A 160 -10.08 21.72 -1.00
C GLU A 160 -11.02 21.06 0.01
N LYS A 161 -11.19 19.74 -0.08
CA LYS A 161 -11.91 19.00 0.97
C LYS A 161 -11.21 19.28 2.29
N ASN A 162 -11.93 19.80 3.28
CA ASN A 162 -11.41 20.08 4.63
C ASN A 162 -11.20 18.80 5.48
N TYR A 163 -11.18 17.64 4.82
CA TYR A 163 -10.87 16.34 5.37
C TYR A 163 -10.07 15.51 4.35
N PHE A 164 -9.33 14.51 4.82
CA PHE A 164 -8.78 13.45 3.99
C PHE A 164 -9.44 12.11 4.34
N GLU A 165 -9.36 11.13 3.45
CA GLU A 165 -9.93 9.80 3.65
C GLU A 165 -8.85 8.87 4.21
N TYR A 166 -9.15 8.24 5.34
CA TYR A 166 -8.28 7.36 6.09
C TYR A 166 -8.86 5.95 6.09
N GLN A 167 -8.09 4.96 5.66
CA GLN A 167 -8.50 3.58 5.75
C GLN A 167 -8.05 2.98 7.09
N ALA A 168 -9.03 2.61 7.91
CA ALA A 168 -8.79 1.99 9.21
C ALA A 168 -7.96 0.72 9.09
N LYS A 169 -6.86 0.67 9.85
CA LYS A 169 -6.12 -0.56 10.09
C LYS A 169 -6.95 -1.47 11.00
N SER A 170 -6.58 -2.73 11.02
CA SER A 170 -7.37 -3.71 11.77
C SER A 170 -7.17 -3.54 13.28
N ASN A 171 -8.28 -3.65 14.03
CA ASN A 171 -8.44 -3.30 15.46
C ASN A 171 -8.08 -1.85 15.81
N GLU A 172 -8.07 -0.96 14.83
CA GLU A 172 -7.89 0.45 15.12
C GLU A 172 -9.14 1.03 15.78
N SER A 173 -8.90 2.07 16.58
CA SER A 173 -9.94 2.77 17.32
C SER A 173 -9.89 4.24 16.94
N VAL A 174 -11.05 4.90 16.92
CA VAL A 174 -11.13 6.36 16.66
C VAL A 174 -10.33 7.18 17.67
N TYR A 175 -10.05 6.61 18.85
CA TYR A 175 -9.41 7.28 19.97
C TYR A 175 -7.90 7.50 19.74
N PRO A 176 -7.06 6.47 19.49
CA PRO A 176 -5.68 6.69 19.05
C PRO A 176 -5.57 7.50 17.75
N LEU A 177 -6.53 7.33 16.84
CA LEU A 177 -6.56 8.04 15.57
C LEU A 177 -6.72 9.56 15.75
N ALA A 178 -7.60 9.97 16.68
CA ALA A 178 -7.78 11.35 17.08
C ALA A 178 -6.47 11.96 17.62
N LEU A 179 -5.69 11.21 18.41
CA LEU A 179 -4.39 11.67 18.88
C LEU A 179 -3.37 11.78 17.74
N ARG A 180 -3.29 10.75 16.89
CA ARG A 180 -2.38 10.70 15.73
C ARG A 180 -2.56 11.92 14.82
N TYR A 181 -3.80 12.29 14.54
CA TYR A 181 -4.12 13.42 13.66
C TYR A 181 -4.39 14.73 14.39
N ARG A 182 -4.27 14.75 15.73
CA ARG A 182 -4.52 15.93 16.56
C ARG A 182 -5.87 16.57 16.31
N VAL A 183 -6.89 15.76 16.12
CA VAL A 183 -8.28 16.20 15.97
C VAL A 183 -9.08 15.66 17.15
N SER A 184 -10.21 16.29 17.47
CA SER A 184 -11.08 15.74 18.52
C SER A 184 -11.82 14.49 18.01
N VAL A 185 -12.11 13.55 18.91
CA VAL A 185 -12.96 12.39 18.57
C VAL A 185 -14.34 12.87 18.10
N ASP A 186 -14.89 13.90 18.75
CA ASP A 186 -16.16 14.55 18.35
C ASP A 186 -16.10 15.05 16.89
N SER A 187 -14.99 15.67 16.47
CA SER A 187 -14.83 16.09 15.08
C SER A 187 -14.71 14.91 14.12
N ILE A 188 -14.06 13.81 14.48
CA ILE A 188 -14.05 12.62 13.62
C ILE A 188 -15.48 12.07 13.46
N PHE A 189 -16.24 11.95 14.54
CA PHE A 189 -17.64 11.51 14.46
C PHE A 189 -18.53 12.48 13.67
N ALA A 190 -18.28 13.80 13.73
CA ALA A 190 -19.04 14.77 12.95
C ALA A 190 -18.87 14.58 11.43
N TYR A 191 -17.68 14.19 10.97
CA TYR A 191 -17.42 13.89 9.55
C TYR A 191 -17.83 12.46 9.16
N ASN A 192 -18.11 11.60 10.14
CA ASN A 192 -18.51 10.21 9.94
C ASN A 192 -19.70 9.86 10.87
N PRO A 193 -20.90 10.40 10.64
CA PRO A 193 -22.07 10.15 11.50
C PRO A 193 -22.46 8.66 11.61
N GLU A 194 -22.04 7.84 10.65
CA GLU A 194 -22.24 6.39 10.59
C GLU A 194 -21.23 5.57 11.42
N LEU A 195 -20.22 6.23 12.00
CA LEU A 195 -19.06 5.56 12.61
C LEU A 195 -19.36 5.08 14.03
N GLY A 196 -19.06 3.82 14.30
CA GLY A 196 -18.98 3.28 15.67
C GLY A 196 -17.59 3.50 16.30
N GLU A 197 -17.46 3.25 17.60
CA GLU A 197 -16.16 3.39 18.29
C GLU A 197 -15.08 2.42 17.79
N ASN A 198 -15.49 1.20 17.43
CA ASN A 198 -14.60 0.16 16.93
C ASN A 198 -14.61 0.17 15.41
N LEU A 199 -13.43 0.34 14.81
CA LEU A 199 -13.29 0.43 13.36
C LEU A 199 -13.19 -0.97 12.77
N LYS A 200 -13.86 -1.19 11.64
CA LYS A 200 -13.65 -2.40 10.86
C LYS A 200 -12.39 -2.23 10.02
N SER A 201 -11.58 -3.28 9.91
CA SER A 201 -10.43 -3.29 9.00
C SER A 201 -10.88 -2.90 7.59
N GLY A 202 -10.17 -1.95 6.97
CA GLY A 202 -10.49 -1.46 5.63
C GLY A 202 -11.59 -0.39 5.57
N GLN A 203 -12.21 -0.02 6.69
CA GLN A 203 -13.24 1.01 6.74
C GLN A 203 -12.65 2.40 6.42
N ILE A 204 -13.24 3.11 5.46
CA ILE A 204 -12.84 4.48 5.12
C ILE A 204 -13.46 5.48 6.12
N ILE A 205 -12.64 6.38 6.64
CA ILE A 205 -12.96 7.37 7.67
C ILE A 205 -12.49 8.73 7.19
N ARG A 206 -13.35 9.73 7.23
CA ARG A 206 -13.03 11.12 6.92
C ARG A 206 -12.36 11.78 8.14
N ILE A 207 -11.09 12.13 8.02
CA ILE A 207 -10.34 12.80 9.08
C ILE A 207 -10.18 14.29 8.73
N PRO A 208 -10.57 15.23 9.62
CA PRO A 208 -10.43 16.67 9.36
C PRO A 208 -8.97 17.08 9.11
N LYS A 209 -8.74 17.98 8.14
CA LYS A 209 -7.42 18.54 7.80
C LYS A 209 -6.94 19.63 8.77
N THR A 210 -7.72 19.98 9.80
CA THR A 210 -7.42 21.07 10.74
C THR A 210 -6.99 20.51 12.10
N PRO A 211 -5.69 20.19 12.31
CA PRO A 211 -5.20 19.72 13.60
C PRO A 211 -5.26 20.84 14.65
N THR A 212 -5.45 20.49 15.91
CA THR A 212 -5.32 21.43 17.03
C THR A 212 -3.85 21.82 17.24
N LEU A 213 -3.62 23.10 17.52
CA LEU A 213 -2.31 23.62 17.96
C LEU A 213 -2.09 23.46 19.47
N ALA A 214 -3.14 23.10 20.22
CA ALA A 214 -3.01 22.81 21.64
C ALA A 214 -2.22 21.52 21.86
N ASN A 215 -1.58 21.38 23.03
CA ASN A 215 -0.94 20.14 23.46
C ASN A 215 -1.94 19.08 24.00
N PHE A 216 -3.22 19.22 23.66
CA PHE A 216 -4.29 18.30 24.01
C PHE A 216 -5.38 18.32 22.95
N VAL A 217 -6.12 17.21 22.84
CA VAL A 217 -7.44 17.18 22.18
C VAL A 217 -8.54 17.16 23.24
N THR A 218 -9.75 17.55 22.89
CA THR A 218 -10.89 17.48 23.80
C THR A 218 -11.66 16.17 23.63
N HIS A 219 -12.14 15.62 24.73
CA HIS A 219 -13.06 14.48 24.76
C HIS A 219 -14.30 14.81 25.58
N ARG A 220 -15.48 14.60 25.00
CA ARG A 220 -16.76 14.74 25.71
C ARG A 220 -17.16 13.42 26.36
N ILE A 221 -17.25 13.45 27.68
CA ILE A 221 -17.57 12.29 28.52
C ILE A 221 -18.93 11.70 28.16
N GLN A 222 -18.93 10.40 27.87
CA GLN A 222 -20.12 9.58 27.67
C GLN A 222 -20.50 8.84 28.96
N GLN A 223 -21.72 8.29 29.02
CA GLN A 223 -22.26 7.62 30.21
C GLN A 223 -21.29 6.55 30.77
N ASN A 224 -21.08 6.55 32.10
CA ASN A 224 -20.24 5.59 32.84
C ASN A 224 -18.75 5.52 32.43
N GLN A 225 -18.19 6.57 31.83
CA GLN A 225 -16.75 6.65 31.60
C GLN A 225 -15.96 7.03 32.86
N SER A 226 -14.72 6.56 32.93
CA SER A 226 -13.74 6.91 33.97
C SER A 226 -12.39 7.24 33.34
N VAL A 227 -11.54 7.97 34.04
CA VAL A 227 -10.19 8.33 33.55
C VAL A 227 -9.39 7.10 33.16
N ASN A 228 -9.40 6.04 33.98
CA ASN A 228 -8.68 4.80 33.67
C ASN A 228 -9.22 4.09 32.41
N ARG A 229 -10.54 4.15 32.17
CA ARG A 229 -11.12 3.57 30.95
C ARG A 229 -10.77 4.40 29.73
N LEU A 230 -10.79 5.72 29.84
CA LEU A 230 -10.38 6.63 28.76
C LEU A 230 -8.90 6.50 28.44
N ALA A 231 -8.04 6.42 29.45
CA ALA A 231 -6.62 6.16 29.31
C ALA A 231 -6.36 4.91 28.47
N ARG A 232 -7.08 3.81 28.75
CA ARG A 232 -7.02 2.59 27.93
C ARG A 232 -7.54 2.80 26.50
N LYS A 233 -8.67 3.49 26.31
CA LYS A 233 -9.20 3.77 24.97
C LYS A 233 -8.25 4.62 24.12
N TYR A 234 -7.60 5.59 24.74
CA TYR A 234 -6.67 6.51 24.11
C TYR A 234 -5.23 5.99 24.05
N GLU A 235 -4.94 4.83 24.66
CA GLU A 235 -3.59 4.25 24.73
C GLU A 235 -2.56 5.23 25.36
N ILE A 236 -2.94 5.86 26.46
CA ILE A 236 -2.10 6.81 27.21
C ILE A 236 -2.16 6.57 28.71
N ASP A 237 -1.22 7.16 29.45
CA ASP A 237 -1.21 7.12 30.90
C ASP A 237 -2.42 7.88 31.51
N ALA A 238 -3.11 7.23 32.44
CA ALA A 238 -4.21 7.82 33.18
C ALA A 238 -3.76 9.02 34.03
N ASP A 239 -2.54 9.01 34.56
CA ASP A 239 -2.00 10.11 35.34
C ASP A 239 -1.69 11.32 34.46
N ALA A 240 -1.27 11.12 33.21
CA ALA A 240 -1.12 12.22 32.25
C ALA A 240 -2.46 12.92 31.99
N ILE A 241 -3.57 12.17 31.88
CA ILE A 241 -4.91 12.76 31.78
C ILE A 241 -5.25 13.54 33.05
N ARG A 242 -4.97 12.99 34.25
CA ARG A 242 -5.27 13.69 35.51
C ARG A 242 -4.51 15.01 35.65
N GLN A 243 -3.22 15.00 35.30
CA GLN A 243 -2.35 16.17 35.43
C GLN A 243 -2.85 17.38 34.64
N ILE A 244 -3.32 17.19 33.41
CA ILE A 244 -3.81 18.31 32.58
C ILE A 244 -5.29 18.66 32.83
N ASN A 245 -5.95 17.93 33.73
CA ASN A 245 -7.33 18.15 34.15
C ASN A 245 -7.46 18.24 35.67
N PRO A 246 -6.76 19.17 36.35
CA PRO A 246 -6.83 19.28 37.81
C PRO A 246 -8.24 19.60 38.35
N TYR A 247 -9.16 19.99 37.47
CA TYR A 247 -10.55 20.34 37.77
C TYR A 247 -11.52 19.14 37.76
N ILE A 248 -11.10 17.94 37.33
CA ILE A 248 -12.03 16.80 37.29
C ILE A 248 -12.20 16.19 38.67
N ALA A 249 -13.45 16.00 39.09
CA ALA A 249 -13.77 15.25 40.29
C ALA A 249 -13.39 13.76 40.10
N ARG A 250 -13.32 13.01 41.21
CA ARG A 250 -13.03 11.55 41.19
C ARG A 250 -13.97 10.76 40.27
N ARG A 251 -15.21 11.24 40.09
CA ARG A 251 -16.20 10.70 39.13
C ARG A 251 -16.46 11.74 38.05
N LEU A 252 -16.33 11.32 36.79
CA LEU A 252 -16.60 12.16 35.63
C LEU A 252 -18.11 12.28 35.41
N GLN A 253 -18.56 13.45 34.96
CA GLN A 253 -19.96 13.72 34.66
C GLN A 253 -20.20 13.56 33.16
N GLU A 254 -21.35 12.99 32.78
CA GLU A 254 -21.76 12.90 31.38
C GLU A 254 -21.86 14.30 30.74
N GLY A 255 -21.39 14.43 29.51
CA GLY A 255 -21.32 15.70 28.79
C GLY A 255 -20.15 16.61 29.19
N GLN A 256 -19.44 16.31 30.30
CA GLN A 256 -18.24 17.03 30.70
C GLN A 256 -17.19 16.94 29.59
N VAL A 257 -16.52 18.05 29.26
CA VAL A 257 -15.41 18.03 28.32
C VAL A 257 -14.12 18.00 29.11
N ILE A 258 -13.28 16.99 28.84
CA ILE A 258 -11.95 16.88 29.43
C ILE A 258 -10.89 16.99 28.34
N ARG A 259 -9.67 17.30 28.76
CA ARG A 259 -8.50 17.37 27.89
C ARG A 259 -7.81 16.01 27.86
N ILE A 260 -7.43 15.54 26.68
CA ILE A 260 -6.64 14.33 26.51
C ILE A 260 -5.26 14.79 26.03
N PRO A 261 -4.18 14.56 26.80
CA PRO A 261 -2.87 15.06 26.45
C PRO A 261 -2.45 14.48 25.12
N LEU A 262 -1.97 15.33 24.22
CA LEU A 262 -1.25 14.88 23.05
C LEU A 262 0.16 14.48 23.45
N PRO A 263 0.80 13.52 22.75
CA PRO A 263 2.23 13.31 22.87
C PRO A 263 2.96 14.65 22.74
N VAL A 264 3.86 14.94 23.68
CA VAL A 264 4.65 16.17 23.66
C VAL A 264 5.44 16.19 22.37
N ILE A 265 5.16 17.15 21.48
CA ILE A 265 6.13 17.52 20.46
C ILE A 265 7.32 18.06 21.22
N LYS A 266 8.48 17.40 21.14
CA LYS A 266 9.73 18.05 21.50
C LYS A 266 9.87 19.26 20.57
N THR A 267 9.42 20.42 21.02
CA THR A 267 9.61 21.69 20.35
C THR A 267 10.93 22.24 20.85
N GLU A 268 12.02 21.66 20.38
CA GLU A 268 13.24 22.45 20.29
C GLU A 268 12.99 23.54 19.25
N LYS A 269 13.41 24.77 19.56
CA LYS A 269 13.19 25.94 18.69
C LYS A 269 13.74 25.62 17.30
N GLU A 270 12.85 25.55 16.32
CA GLU A 270 13.15 25.40 14.91
C GLU A 270 14.17 26.48 14.46
N PRO A 271 15.34 26.10 13.92
CA PRO A 271 15.72 26.72 12.66
C PRO A 271 14.70 26.28 11.62
N ALA A 272 14.34 27.16 10.67
CA ALA A 272 13.51 26.79 9.54
C ALA A 272 14.06 25.49 8.93
N ILE A 273 13.32 24.38 9.06
CA ILE A 273 13.72 23.06 8.57
C ILE A 273 13.54 23.08 7.05
N ASP A 274 14.48 23.73 6.38
CA ASP A 274 14.70 23.62 4.96
C ASP A 274 15.46 22.32 4.71
N SER A 275 14.66 21.24 4.68
CA SER A 275 14.89 19.92 4.12
C SER A 275 15.85 18.95 4.83
N ILE A 276 15.36 17.73 5.06
CA ILE A 276 16.15 16.50 5.31
C ILE A 276 17.36 16.42 4.37
N ALA A 277 17.22 16.93 3.15
CA ALA A 277 18.29 17.02 2.17
C ALA A 277 19.47 17.91 2.59
N MET A 278 19.26 19.01 3.32
CA MET A 278 20.35 19.87 3.81
C MET A 278 21.09 19.23 4.98
N LEU A 279 20.37 18.59 5.91
CA LEU A 279 20.98 17.75 6.95
C LEU A 279 21.81 16.63 6.31
N GLU A 280 21.28 16.02 5.26
CA GLU A 280 21.99 15.00 4.51
C GLU A 280 23.21 15.58 3.79
N LEU A 281 23.10 16.74 3.13
CA LEU A 281 24.25 17.39 2.50
C LEU A 281 25.37 17.70 3.50
N GLU A 282 25.03 18.22 4.68
CA GLU A 282 26.00 18.49 5.75
C GLU A 282 26.69 17.21 6.22
N ARG A 283 25.92 16.14 6.39
CA ARG A 283 26.44 14.83 6.76
C ARG A 283 27.34 14.23 5.68
N LEU A 284 26.92 14.22 4.42
CA LEU A 284 27.72 13.70 3.30
C LEU A 284 29.08 14.41 3.25
N LYS A 285 29.10 15.74 3.47
CA LYS A 285 30.32 16.55 3.58
C LYS A 285 31.17 16.16 4.80
N HIS A 286 30.54 15.92 5.95
CA HIS A 286 31.24 15.53 7.17
C HIS A 286 31.90 14.15 7.05
N GLU A 287 31.19 13.16 6.51
CA GLU A 287 31.74 11.80 6.34
C GLU A 287 32.92 11.77 5.36
N ALA A 288 32.87 12.56 4.28
CA ALA A 288 34.00 12.71 3.36
C ALA A 288 35.26 13.23 4.09
N ALA A 289 35.10 14.13 5.07
CA ALA A 289 36.23 14.69 5.82
C ALA A 289 36.91 13.67 6.77
N ILE A 290 36.22 12.60 7.18
CA ILE A 290 36.74 11.60 8.13
C ILE A 290 37.49 10.46 7.41
N MET A 291 37.12 10.15 6.17
CA MET A 291 37.71 9.03 5.43
C MET A 291 39.16 9.32 5.01
N PRO A 292 40.10 8.35 5.09
CA PRO A 292 41.48 8.57 4.67
C PRO A 292 41.58 8.95 3.18
N PRO A 293 42.43 9.92 2.78
CA PRO A 293 42.55 10.40 1.39
C PRO A 293 42.94 9.32 0.38
N GLU A 294 43.56 8.24 0.84
CA GLU A 294 44.07 7.12 0.04
C GLU A 294 42.95 6.14 -0.38
N GLN A 295 41.75 6.23 0.21
CA GLN A 295 40.62 5.39 -0.18
C GLN A 295 39.87 6.00 -1.37
N SER A 296 39.56 5.19 -2.40
CA SER A 296 38.76 5.62 -3.56
C SER A 296 37.39 6.20 -3.19
N CYS A 297 36.88 5.81 -2.01
CA CYS A 297 35.61 6.27 -1.46
C CYS A 297 35.68 7.66 -0.81
N HIS A 298 36.86 8.28 -0.71
CA HIS A 298 37.03 9.61 -0.10
C HIS A 298 36.52 10.74 -1.02
N GLN A 299 36.58 10.57 -2.34
CA GLN A 299 36.25 11.62 -3.29
C GLN A 299 34.74 11.77 -3.47
N MET A 300 34.21 12.91 -3.01
CA MET A 300 32.82 13.29 -3.23
C MET A 300 32.60 13.69 -4.70
N ARG A 301 31.62 13.08 -5.37
CA ARG A 301 31.28 13.34 -6.78
C ARG A 301 29.92 14.02 -6.95
N MET A 302 29.70 15.12 -6.22
CA MET A 302 28.41 15.84 -6.15
C MET A 302 27.88 16.39 -7.48
N MET A 303 28.70 16.44 -8.54
CA MET A 303 28.39 17.06 -9.82
C MET A 303 28.52 16.01 -10.92
N GLY A 304 27.55 15.12 -11.01
CA GLY A 304 27.38 14.12 -12.07
C GLY A 304 25.95 14.16 -12.62
N GLU A 305 25.80 13.82 -13.89
CA GLU A 305 24.48 13.53 -14.49
C GLU A 305 24.28 12.02 -14.44
N TYR A 306 23.23 11.58 -13.75
CA TYR A 306 22.98 10.16 -13.52
C TYR A 306 21.73 9.69 -14.26
N LYS A 307 21.78 8.50 -14.86
CA LYS A 307 20.63 7.83 -15.47
C LYS A 307 20.14 6.70 -14.58
N VAL A 308 18.86 6.76 -14.21
CA VAL A 308 18.26 5.84 -13.24
C VAL A 308 17.09 5.15 -13.89
N ALA A 309 17.09 3.82 -13.97
CA ALA A 309 15.93 3.07 -14.44
C ALA A 309 15.07 2.64 -13.25
N LEU A 310 13.79 2.95 -13.30
CA LEU A 310 12.78 2.55 -12.32
C LEU A 310 11.75 1.62 -12.97
N LEU A 311 11.83 0.33 -12.65
CA LEU A 311 11.02 -0.74 -13.24
C LEU A 311 9.96 -1.18 -12.23
N LEU A 312 8.73 -0.71 -12.41
CA LEU A 312 7.59 -1.00 -11.53
C LEU A 312 6.41 -1.55 -12.34
N PRO A 313 5.64 -2.51 -11.80
CA PRO A 313 4.50 -3.09 -12.52
C PRO A 313 3.27 -2.18 -12.37
N PHE A 314 3.17 -1.18 -13.24
CA PHE A 314 1.98 -0.33 -13.34
C PHE A 314 0.84 -1.04 -14.08
N ASP A 315 1.14 -2.12 -14.81
CA ASP A 315 0.20 -2.96 -15.56
C ASP A 315 -0.71 -2.13 -16.47
N PHE A 316 -0.18 -1.08 -17.12
CA PHE A 316 -0.94 -0.08 -17.89
C PHE A 316 -1.98 -0.69 -18.85
N PRO A 317 -1.69 -1.77 -19.60
CA PRO A 317 -2.66 -2.37 -20.51
C PRO A 317 -3.92 -2.92 -19.85
N THR A 318 -3.90 -3.13 -18.53
CA THR A 318 -5.03 -3.71 -17.76
C THR A 318 -5.69 -2.71 -16.80
N VAL A 319 -5.11 -1.51 -16.62
CA VAL A 319 -5.61 -0.48 -15.68
C VAL A 319 -7.06 -0.09 -15.97
N ASP A 320 -7.46 0.01 -17.24
CA ASP A 320 -8.84 0.34 -17.63
C ASP A 320 -9.86 -0.73 -17.16
N SER A 321 -9.44 -2.00 -17.11
CA SER A 321 -10.28 -3.11 -16.63
C SER A 321 -10.37 -3.17 -15.11
N VAL A 322 -9.32 -2.73 -14.42
CA VAL A 322 -9.26 -2.64 -12.95
C VAL A 322 -10.20 -1.54 -12.43
N LEU A 323 -10.29 -0.40 -13.14
CA LEU A 323 -11.22 0.70 -12.81
C LEU A 323 -12.69 0.38 -13.12
N ALA A 324 -12.95 -0.52 -14.07
CA ALA A 324 -14.29 -0.84 -14.58
C ALA A 324 -15.05 -1.91 -13.77
N SER A 325 -14.39 -2.58 -12.82
CA SER A 325 -15.08 -3.50 -11.91
C SER A 325 -15.85 -2.69 -10.88
N PRO A 326 -17.19 -2.83 -10.77
CA PRO A 326 -17.93 -2.21 -9.68
C PRO A 326 -17.29 -2.67 -8.37
N VAL A 327 -17.04 -1.75 -7.44
CA VAL A 327 -16.45 -2.02 -6.12
C VAL A 327 -17.14 -3.19 -5.39
N SER A 328 -18.39 -3.49 -5.76
CA SER A 328 -19.18 -4.62 -5.26
C SER A 328 -18.78 -6.02 -5.80
N TYR A 329 -17.89 -6.13 -6.79
CA TYR A 329 -17.40 -7.41 -7.35
C TYR A 329 -15.93 -7.69 -7.03
N ILE A 330 -15.28 -6.82 -6.25
CA ILE A 330 -13.99 -7.14 -5.65
C ILE A 330 -14.33 -7.83 -4.34
N ASP A 331 -14.19 -9.17 -4.30
CA ASP A 331 -14.35 -9.98 -3.07
C ASP A 331 -13.35 -9.60 -1.94
N ASP A 332 -12.52 -8.58 -2.18
CA ASP A 332 -11.63 -7.95 -1.24
C ASP A 332 -11.99 -6.46 -1.07
N PRO A 333 -12.57 -6.04 0.07
CA PRO A 333 -12.95 -4.64 0.33
C PRO A 333 -11.75 -3.71 0.52
N ASN A 334 -10.53 -4.15 0.20
CA ASN A 334 -9.30 -3.42 0.47
C ASN A 334 -8.60 -3.01 -0.85
N PRO A 335 -8.65 -1.71 -1.26
CA PRO A 335 -7.98 -1.22 -2.48
C PRO A 335 -6.46 -1.46 -2.52
N ARG A 336 -5.82 -1.81 -1.39
CA ARG A 336 -4.43 -2.27 -1.30
C ARG A 336 -4.12 -3.52 -2.14
N PHE A 337 -5.13 -4.29 -2.55
CA PHE A 337 -4.94 -5.48 -3.39
C PHE A 337 -5.06 -5.21 -4.90
N ILE A 338 -5.36 -3.96 -5.30
CA ILE A 338 -5.09 -3.52 -6.66
C ILE A 338 -3.58 -3.31 -6.77
N LYS A 339 -2.88 -4.38 -7.19
CA LYS A 339 -1.42 -4.44 -7.22
C LYS A 339 -0.77 -3.18 -7.82
N PRO A 340 -1.23 -2.61 -8.95
CA PRO A 340 -0.66 -1.39 -9.50
C PRO A 340 -0.64 -0.19 -8.55
N PHE A 341 -1.66 0.00 -7.71
CA PHE A 341 -1.75 1.16 -6.82
C PHE A 341 -0.67 1.16 -5.73
N ALA A 342 -0.27 -0.02 -5.24
CA ALA A 342 0.87 -0.13 -4.32
C ALA A 342 2.17 0.39 -4.96
N PHE A 343 2.37 0.17 -6.26
CA PHE A 343 3.56 0.64 -6.97
C PHE A 343 3.49 2.12 -7.37
N ILE A 344 2.29 2.68 -7.49
CA ILE A 344 2.11 4.14 -7.58
C ILE A 344 2.55 4.79 -6.28
N GLU A 345 2.13 4.28 -5.12
CA GLU A 345 2.59 4.83 -3.82
C GLU A 345 4.13 4.77 -3.70
N TYR A 346 4.75 3.67 -4.12
CA TYR A 346 6.21 3.57 -4.15
C TYR A 346 6.84 4.63 -5.07
N TYR A 347 6.29 4.81 -6.27
CA TYR A 347 6.75 5.83 -7.20
C TYR A 347 6.62 7.24 -6.60
N GLU A 348 5.50 7.57 -5.96
CA GLU A 348 5.25 8.84 -5.29
C GLU A 348 6.25 9.11 -4.15
N GLY A 349 6.54 8.09 -3.32
CA GLY A 349 7.57 8.17 -2.30
C GLY A 349 8.97 8.39 -2.88
N PHE A 350 9.30 7.70 -3.98
CA PHE A 350 10.57 7.86 -4.69
C PHE A 350 10.71 9.28 -5.27
N LEU A 351 9.65 9.83 -5.87
CA LEU A 351 9.62 11.22 -6.35
C LEU A 351 9.89 12.23 -5.24
N MET A 352 9.30 12.04 -4.05
CA MET A 352 9.56 12.93 -2.91
C MET A 352 11.03 12.90 -2.45
N ALA A 353 11.70 11.75 -2.56
CA ALA A 353 13.13 11.64 -2.28
C ALA A 353 13.96 12.39 -3.33
N LEU A 354 13.62 12.24 -4.63
CA LEU A 354 14.27 13.00 -5.70
C LEU A 354 14.09 14.52 -5.53
N ASP A 355 12.88 14.96 -5.22
CA ASP A 355 12.58 16.38 -4.96
C ASP A 355 13.38 16.93 -3.79
N SER A 356 13.63 16.10 -2.77
CA SER A 356 14.49 16.45 -1.64
C SER A 356 15.95 16.61 -2.11
N LEU A 357 16.50 15.63 -2.82
CA LEU A 357 17.91 15.64 -3.23
C LEU A 357 18.22 16.65 -4.35
N LYS A 358 17.25 16.97 -5.20
CA LYS A 358 17.38 18.01 -6.23
C LYS A 358 17.72 19.37 -5.62
N LYS A 359 17.18 19.68 -4.42
CA LYS A 359 17.46 20.93 -3.70
C LYS A 359 18.92 21.06 -3.24
N VAL A 360 19.63 19.93 -3.13
CA VAL A 360 21.04 19.88 -2.71
C VAL A 360 21.99 19.43 -3.82
N GLY A 361 21.51 19.46 -5.07
CA GLY A 361 22.35 19.33 -6.26
C GLY A 361 22.25 18.00 -7.01
N LEU A 362 21.32 17.09 -6.68
CA LEU A 362 21.09 15.90 -7.50
C LEU A 362 20.74 16.30 -8.93
N ASN A 363 21.48 15.78 -9.89
CA ASN A 363 21.14 15.81 -11.31
C ASN A 363 20.96 14.38 -11.82
N ALA A 364 19.73 13.88 -11.79
CA ALA A 364 19.40 12.54 -12.24
C ALA A 364 18.21 12.57 -13.23
N GLU A 365 18.36 11.87 -14.33
CA GLU A 365 17.30 11.56 -15.29
C GLU A 365 16.73 10.17 -14.94
N VAL A 366 15.43 10.12 -14.64
CA VAL A 366 14.76 8.89 -14.19
C VAL A 366 13.87 8.35 -15.30
N PHE A 367 14.23 7.16 -15.79
CA PHE A 367 13.54 6.42 -16.83
C PHE A 367 12.57 5.44 -16.17
N VAL A 368 11.27 5.66 -16.35
CA VAL A 368 10.22 4.85 -15.73
C VAL A 368 9.69 3.84 -16.73
N TYR A 369 9.78 2.55 -16.39
CA TYR A 369 9.33 1.44 -17.23
C TYR A 369 8.20 0.66 -16.55
N ASP A 370 7.12 0.38 -17.28
CA ASP A 370 6.11 -0.58 -16.86
C ASP A 370 6.64 -2.01 -16.99
N ALA A 371 6.84 -2.67 -15.86
CA ALA A 371 7.45 -3.99 -15.77
C ALA A 371 6.45 -5.02 -15.19
N PRO A 372 5.39 -5.39 -15.94
CA PRO A 372 4.37 -6.34 -15.49
C PRO A 372 4.97 -7.74 -15.29
N ASN A 373 4.20 -8.66 -14.71
CA ASN A 373 4.62 -10.06 -14.52
C ASN A 373 4.65 -10.84 -15.85
N SER A 374 5.54 -10.47 -16.77
CA SER A 374 5.60 -10.97 -18.13
C SER A 374 7.04 -10.99 -18.64
N VAL A 375 7.52 -12.20 -18.94
CA VAL A 375 8.83 -12.44 -19.57
C VAL A 375 8.97 -11.68 -20.90
N ALA A 376 7.90 -11.61 -21.69
CA ALA A 376 7.92 -10.91 -22.97
C ALA A 376 8.03 -9.39 -22.79
N ALA A 377 7.35 -8.82 -21.80
CA ALA A 377 7.47 -7.40 -21.47
C ALA A 377 8.87 -7.08 -20.93
N THR A 378 9.39 -7.90 -20.01
CA THR A 378 10.77 -7.74 -19.50
C THR A 378 11.81 -7.83 -20.61
N ARG A 379 11.65 -8.76 -21.57
CA ARG A 379 12.56 -8.84 -22.73
C ARG A 379 12.55 -7.57 -23.56
N LYS A 380 11.38 -6.98 -23.82
CA LYS A 380 11.30 -5.70 -24.54
C LYS A 380 12.03 -4.55 -23.82
N ILE A 381 12.00 -4.54 -22.48
CA ILE A 381 12.76 -3.56 -21.70
C ILE A 381 14.27 -3.80 -21.86
N ILE A 382 14.71 -5.06 -21.71
CA ILE A 382 16.12 -5.46 -21.85
C ILE A 382 16.67 -5.16 -23.25
N ASP A 383 15.86 -5.36 -24.29
CA ASP A 383 16.25 -5.11 -25.68
C ASP A 383 16.39 -3.61 -26.01
N ASN A 384 15.99 -2.70 -25.11
CA ASN A 384 16.19 -1.25 -25.29
C ASN A 384 17.67 -0.88 -25.04
N PRO A 385 18.41 -0.38 -26.05
CA PRO A 385 19.82 -0.02 -25.90
C PRO A 385 20.09 1.06 -24.84
N GLU A 386 19.09 1.88 -24.52
CA GLU A 386 19.17 2.89 -23.47
C GLU A 386 19.44 2.28 -22.08
N LEU A 387 18.95 1.07 -21.82
CA LEU A 387 19.10 0.42 -20.51
C LEU A 387 20.57 0.14 -20.15
N GLN A 388 21.44 0.00 -21.16
CA GLN A 388 22.88 -0.23 -20.98
C GLN A 388 23.61 1.02 -20.46
N GLN A 389 22.97 2.18 -20.50
CA GLN A 389 23.55 3.46 -20.07
C GLN A 389 23.13 3.85 -18.65
N MET A 390 22.41 2.99 -17.94
CA MET A 390 21.91 3.29 -16.60
C MET A 390 23.02 3.15 -15.56
N ASP A 391 23.09 4.09 -14.63
CA ASP A 391 23.99 4.03 -13.47
C ASP A 391 23.44 3.16 -12.34
N VAL A 392 22.11 2.99 -12.30
CA VAL A 392 21.42 2.06 -11.39
C VAL A 392 20.07 1.66 -11.97
N ILE A 393 19.69 0.41 -11.74
CA ILE A 393 18.37 -0.12 -12.06
C ILE A 393 17.67 -0.48 -10.74
N ILE A 394 16.45 0.01 -10.54
CA ILE A 394 15.61 -0.30 -9.38
C ILE A 394 14.41 -1.11 -9.85
N GLY A 395 14.26 -2.32 -9.34
CA GLY A 395 13.32 -3.31 -9.85
C GLY A 395 13.87 -4.13 -11.02
N PRO A 396 13.08 -5.03 -11.64
CA PRO A 396 11.66 -5.26 -11.42
C PRO A 396 11.38 -6.10 -10.16
N VAL A 397 10.11 -6.30 -9.84
CA VAL A 397 9.70 -6.89 -8.55
C VAL A 397 9.37 -8.38 -8.62
N TYR A 398 9.03 -8.88 -9.82
CA TYR A 398 8.64 -10.27 -10.03
C TYR A 398 9.84 -11.18 -10.27
N SER A 399 9.83 -12.35 -9.65
CA SER A 399 10.97 -13.27 -9.61
C SER A 399 11.64 -13.53 -10.95
N LYS A 400 10.87 -13.97 -11.95
CA LYS A 400 11.40 -14.39 -13.25
C LYS A 400 11.89 -13.19 -14.08
N SER A 401 11.19 -12.06 -13.97
CA SER A 401 11.60 -10.80 -14.59
C SER A 401 12.88 -10.26 -13.94
N PHE A 402 12.99 -10.39 -12.61
CA PHE A 402 14.16 -9.97 -11.87
C PHE A 402 15.38 -10.83 -12.20
N GLU A 403 15.23 -12.15 -12.31
CA GLU A 403 16.32 -13.05 -12.75
C GLU A 403 16.88 -12.64 -14.11
N MET A 404 16.00 -12.36 -15.10
CA MET A 404 16.44 -11.86 -16.42
C MET A 404 17.15 -10.51 -16.33
N MET A 405 16.64 -9.60 -15.49
CA MET A 405 17.26 -8.29 -15.29
C MET A 405 18.58 -8.40 -14.54
N ALA A 406 18.71 -9.36 -13.62
CA ALA A 406 19.95 -9.62 -12.88
C ALA A 406 21.03 -10.15 -13.81
N ASP A 407 20.70 -11.03 -14.75
CA ASP A 407 21.64 -11.48 -15.78
C ASP A 407 22.13 -10.30 -16.64
N PHE A 408 21.21 -9.44 -17.09
CA PHE A 408 21.55 -8.21 -17.81
C PHE A 408 22.45 -7.29 -16.97
N ALA A 409 22.06 -6.99 -15.74
CA ALA A 409 22.80 -6.13 -14.83
C ALA A 409 24.21 -6.66 -14.56
N ARG A 410 24.39 -7.98 -14.49
CA ARG A 410 25.70 -8.62 -14.33
C ARG A 410 26.56 -8.48 -15.59
N GLU A 411 25.97 -8.68 -16.77
CA GLU A 411 26.66 -8.55 -18.06
C GLU A 411 27.17 -7.12 -18.29
N TYR A 412 26.35 -6.12 -17.96
CA TYR A 412 26.69 -4.70 -18.13
C TYR A 412 27.28 -4.04 -16.88
N GLN A 413 27.45 -4.80 -15.80
CA GLN A 413 28.02 -4.33 -14.52
C GLN A 413 27.23 -3.16 -13.90
N ILE A 414 25.91 -3.17 -14.04
CA ILE A 414 25.00 -2.13 -13.55
C ILE A 414 24.45 -2.54 -12.18
N PRO A 415 24.54 -1.69 -11.14
CA PRO A 415 23.91 -1.94 -9.86
C PRO A 415 22.39 -2.16 -10.01
N LEU A 416 21.88 -3.28 -9.48
CA LEU A 416 20.48 -3.68 -9.54
C LEU A 416 19.88 -3.76 -8.14
N VAL A 417 18.90 -2.92 -7.83
CA VAL A 417 18.24 -2.87 -6.54
C VAL A 417 16.94 -3.68 -6.58
N ASN A 418 16.81 -4.68 -5.71
CA ASN A 418 15.58 -5.38 -5.41
C ASN A 418 14.89 -4.77 -4.18
N PRO A 419 13.78 -4.01 -4.35
CA PRO A 419 13.17 -3.28 -3.25
C PRO A 419 12.29 -4.12 -2.30
N PHE A 420 11.82 -5.31 -2.71
CA PHE A 420 10.72 -6.01 -2.02
C PHE A 420 10.94 -7.48 -1.69
N SER A 421 11.87 -8.17 -2.34
CA SER A 421 12.00 -9.63 -2.15
C SER A 421 12.75 -9.97 -0.86
N VAL A 422 12.20 -10.91 -0.08
CA VAL A 422 12.87 -11.50 1.11
C VAL A 422 13.53 -12.85 0.82
N ARG A 423 13.62 -13.23 -0.46
CA ARG A 423 14.22 -14.50 -0.90
C ARG A 423 15.73 -14.39 -0.88
N GLU A 424 16.43 -15.32 -0.25
CA GLU A 424 17.89 -15.28 -0.14
C GLU A 424 18.60 -15.41 -1.50
N GLU A 425 17.98 -16.12 -2.43
CA GLU A 425 18.53 -16.43 -3.74
C GLU A 425 18.67 -15.20 -4.66
N VAL A 426 18.02 -14.09 -4.30
CA VAL A 426 18.03 -12.83 -5.07
C VAL A 426 19.43 -12.29 -5.30
N THR A 427 20.33 -12.51 -4.34
CA THR A 427 21.72 -12.03 -4.41
C THR A 427 22.69 -13.09 -4.94
N VAL A 428 22.26 -14.34 -5.09
CA VAL A 428 23.19 -15.46 -5.32
C VAL A 428 23.80 -15.39 -6.73
N GLY A 429 25.12 -15.46 -6.80
CA GLY A 429 25.88 -15.51 -8.07
C GLY A 429 25.92 -14.19 -8.84
N ASN A 430 25.50 -13.08 -8.22
CA ASN A 430 25.53 -11.76 -8.86
C ASN A 430 25.98 -10.65 -7.91
N PRO A 431 27.23 -10.16 -8.02
CA PRO A 431 27.76 -9.13 -7.14
C PRO A 431 27.12 -7.75 -7.33
N TYR A 432 26.36 -7.55 -8.41
CA TYR A 432 25.71 -6.27 -8.74
C TYR A 432 24.32 -6.10 -8.12
N VAL A 433 23.80 -7.10 -7.40
CA VAL A 433 22.46 -7.03 -6.81
C VAL A 433 22.49 -6.47 -5.39
N PHE A 434 21.61 -5.54 -5.09
CA PHE A 434 21.27 -5.08 -3.75
C PHE A 434 19.89 -5.59 -3.34
N GLN A 435 19.80 -6.33 -2.24
CA GLN A 435 18.54 -6.75 -1.65
C GLN A 435 18.18 -5.86 -0.45
N VAL A 436 17.18 -5.00 -0.64
CA VAL A 436 16.76 -3.99 0.35
C VAL A 436 16.05 -4.62 1.55
N GLN A 437 15.21 -5.64 1.32
CA GLN A 437 14.48 -6.27 2.41
C GLN A 437 15.40 -7.23 3.17
N PRO A 438 15.47 -7.13 4.51
CA PRO A 438 16.26 -8.07 5.29
C PRO A 438 15.61 -9.47 5.25
N VAL A 439 16.45 -10.51 5.33
CA VAL A 439 16.02 -11.92 5.26
C VAL A 439 15.92 -12.54 6.65
N TYR A 440 14.99 -13.49 6.82
CA TYR A 440 14.67 -14.07 8.13
C TYR A 440 15.86 -14.72 8.86
N PRO A 441 16.79 -15.43 8.20
CA PRO A 441 17.93 -16.03 8.92
C PRO A 441 18.81 -15.01 9.64
N ASP A 442 18.89 -13.78 9.14
CA ASP A 442 19.73 -12.71 9.69
C ASP A 442 19.19 -12.17 11.02
N GLN A 443 17.93 -12.47 11.35
CA GLN A 443 17.34 -12.15 12.66
C GLN A 443 18.09 -12.79 13.82
N ALA A 444 18.69 -13.96 13.60
CA ALA A 444 19.38 -14.69 14.65
C ALA A 444 20.60 -13.92 15.17
N GLU A 445 21.29 -13.21 14.28
CA GLU A 445 22.43 -12.34 14.61
C GLU A 445 21.96 -11.12 15.40
N VAL A 446 21.02 -10.36 14.85
CA VAL A 446 20.47 -9.17 15.50
C VAL A 446 19.91 -9.49 16.88
N LEU A 447 19.20 -10.61 17.01
CA LEU A 447 18.62 -11.02 18.28
C LEU A 447 19.69 -11.46 19.29
N THR A 448 20.74 -12.15 18.86
CA THR A 448 21.86 -12.49 19.74
C THR A 448 22.52 -11.24 20.31
N ASP A 449 22.85 -10.28 19.45
CA ASP A 449 23.49 -9.02 19.87
C ASP A 449 22.58 -8.23 20.81
N TYR A 450 21.30 -8.17 20.48
CA TYR A 450 20.31 -7.52 21.33
C TYR A 450 20.25 -8.15 22.73
N LEU A 451 20.20 -9.48 22.82
CA LEU A 451 20.17 -10.21 24.09
C LEU A 451 21.47 -10.06 24.88
N ASN A 452 22.62 -10.03 24.21
CA ASN A 452 23.91 -9.84 24.87
C ASN A 452 24.02 -8.44 25.48
N ASN A 453 23.58 -7.41 24.74
CA ASN A 453 23.72 -6.02 25.15
C ASN A 453 22.66 -5.59 26.18
N HIS A 454 21.40 -6.02 26.02
CA HIS A 454 20.28 -5.56 26.86
C HIS A 454 19.90 -6.54 27.97
N PHE A 455 20.20 -7.84 27.79
CA PHE A 455 19.80 -8.90 28.71
C PHE A 455 20.98 -9.80 29.14
N PRO A 456 22.17 -9.25 29.49
CA PRO A 456 23.36 -10.05 29.76
C PRO A 456 23.15 -11.05 30.92
N LYS A 457 22.30 -10.68 31.89
CA LYS A 457 22.00 -11.48 33.09
C LYS A 457 20.65 -12.19 33.05
N ALA A 458 19.90 -12.19 31.94
CA ALA A 458 18.58 -12.82 31.91
C ALA A 458 18.65 -14.35 31.82
N GLN A 459 17.61 -15.05 32.27
CA GLN A 459 17.35 -16.44 31.85
C GLN A 459 16.70 -16.38 30.47
N ILE A 460 17.28 -17.07 29.49
CA ILE A 460 16.80 -17.04 28.10
C ILE A 460 16.02 -18.31 27.79
N PHE A 461 14.86 -18.16 27.16
CA PHE A 461 14.04 -19.24 26.67
C PHE A 461 13.78 -19.05 25.19
N ILE A 462 13.86 -20.14 24.41
CA ILE A 462 13.40 -20.17 23.03
C ILE A 462 12.24 -21.13 22.96
N THR A 463 11.12 -20.67 22.43
CA THR A 463 9.95 -21.51 22.23
C THR A 463 9.48 -21.46 20.79
N LYS A 464 8.90 -22.58 20.38
CA LYS A 464 8.09 -22.68 19.18
C LYS A 464 6.83 -23.44 19.48
N HIS A 465 5.91 -23.36 18.55
CA HIS A 465 4.60 -23.97 18.69
C HIS A 465 4.46 -25.20 17.79
N ASN A 466 4.71 -25.06 16.49
CA ASN A 466 4.50 -26.12 15.50
C ASN A 466 5.78 -26.93 15.27
N GLU A 467 5.67 -28.27 15.25
CA GLU A 467 6.83 -29.14 15.05
C GLU A 467 7.46 -29.01 13.66
N TYR A 468 6.69 -28.69 12.63
CA TYR A 468 7.15 -28.64 11.24
C TYR A 468 7.33 -27.21 10.74
N ARG A 469 6.29 -26.36 10.85
CA ARG A 469 6.29 -25.00 10.30
C ARG A 469 7.33 -24.09 10.95
N ASP A 470 7.52 -24.23 12.26
CA ASP A 470 8.41 -23.34 13.01
C ASP A 470 9.84 -23.92 13.10
N GLN A 471 10.08 -25.16 12.63
CA GLN A 471 11.32 -25.90 12.89
C GLN A 471 12.56 -25.24 12.32
N VAL A 472 12.52 -24.85 11.04
CA VAL A 472 13.72 -24.36 10.33
C VAL A 472 14.26 -23.11 11.01
N GLY A 473 13.41 -22.09 11.19
CA GLY A 473 13.81 -20.85 11.84
C GLY A 473 14.14 -21.01 13.32
N PHE A 474 13.42 -21.88 14.04
CA PHE A 474 13.76 -22.21 15.42
C PHE A 474 15.17 -22.81 15.55
N GLU A 475 15.55 -23.74 14.67
CA GLU A 475 16.90 -24.32 14.68
C GLU A 475 17.98 -23.33 14.23
N ILE A 476 17.67 -22.40 13.32
CA ILE A 476 18.58 -21.31 12.94
C ILE A 476 18.91 -20.43 14.17
N ILE A 477 17.88 -19.93 14.86
CA ILE A 477 18.07 -19.11 16.07
C ILE A 477 18.80 -19.90 17.15
N LYS A 478 18.37 -21.14 17.42
CA LYS A 478 18.98 -22.00 18.43
C LYS A 478 20.46 -22.28 18.15
N ARG A 479 20.83 -22.56 16.90
CA ARG A 479 22.23 -22.76 16.49
C ARG A 479 23.03 -21.48 16.71
N HIS A 480 22.53 -20.35 16.20
CA HIS A 480 23.20 -19.07 16.35
C HIS A 480 23.40 -18.67 17.83
N PHE A 481 22.39 -18.94 18.66
CA PHE A 481 22.47 -18.69 20.11
C PHE A 481 23.50 -19.57 20.80
N THR A 482 23.64 -20.83 20.36
CA THR A 482 24.66 -21.75 20.88
C THR A 482 26.07 -21.27 20.57
N GLU A 483 26.26 -20.70 19.38
CA GLU A 483 27.55 -20.25 18.88
C GLU A 483 27.95 -18.86 19.43
N HIS A 484 26.99 -17.94 19.63
CA HIS A 484 27.28 -16.51 19.80
C HIS A 484 26.66 -15.84 21.04
N LEU A 485 25.79 -16.50 21.82
CA LEU A 485 25.34 -15.89 23.09
C LEU A 485 26.48 -15.86 24.10
N ALA A 486 26.65 -14.72 24.77
CA ALA A 486 27.61 -14.58 25.85
C ALA A 486 27.27 -15.51 27.04
N PRO A 487 28.28 -16.01 27.78
CA PRO A 487 28.06 -16.83 28.96
C PRO A 487 27.11 -16.18 29.98
N ARG A 488 26.22 -16.99 30.56
CA ARG A 488 25.23 -16.51 31.54
C ARG A 488 25.73 -16.63 32.98
N PRO A 489 25.28 -15.78 33.91
CA PRO A 489 25.76 -15.77 35.29
C PRO A 489 25.70 -17.13 35.98
N SER A 490 26.66 -17.38 36.86
CA SER A 490 26.70 -18.53 37.77
C SER A 490 26.64 -19.90 37.08
N GLY A 491 27.19 -20.02 35.87
CA GLY A 491 27.16 -21.27 35.10
C GLY A 491 25.76 -21.69 34.65
N SER A 492 24.80 -20.76 34.61
CA SER A 492 23.48 -21.02 34.03
C SER A 492 23.62 -21.48 32.58
N ALA A 493 22.73 -22.35 32.11
CA ALA A 493 22.62 -22.67 30.69
C ALA A 493 22.47 -21.39 29.86
N LEU A 494 23.03 -21.38 28.64
CA LEU A 494 22.95 -20.23 27.74
C LEU A 494 21.50 -19.85 27.44
N PHE A 495 20.66 -20.87 27.23
CA PHE A 495 19.22 -20.76 27.04
C PHE A 495 18.53 -22.11 27.33
N HIS A 496 17.21 -22.08 27.46
CA HIS A 496 16.35 -23.26 27.58
C HIS A 496 15.41 -23.33 26.38
N THR A 497 15.03 -24.54 25.94
CA THR A 497 14.10 -24.71 24.82
C THR A 497 12.84 -25.46 25.25
N PHE A 498 11.69 -25.09 24.67
CA PHE A 498 10.46 -25.84 24.88
C PHE A 498 9.47 -25.73 23.71
N PHE A 499 8.71 -26.81 23.47
CA PHE A 499 7.63 -26.83 22.49
C PHE A 499 6.32 -26.58 23.21
N TYR A 500 5.67 -25.44 22.95
CA TYR A 500 4.50 -25.02 23.73
C TYR A 500 3.36 -26.06 23.72
N ASN A 501 3.08 -26.70 22.59
CA ASN A 501 2.01 -27.72 22.51
C ASN A 501 2.26 -28.97 23.34
N ARG A 502 3.53 -29.37 23.49
CA ARG A 502 3.89 -30.61 24.19
C ARG A 502 4.20 -30.33 25.66
N ASP A 503 4.92 -29.25 25.90
CA ASP A 503 5.54 -28.94 27.18
C ASP A 503 4.76 -27.87 27.96
N SER A 504 3.84 -27.16 27.31
CA SER A 504 3.20 -25.94 27.82
C SER A 504 4.27 -25.01 28.41
N LEU A 505 4.03 -24.43 29.60
CA LEU A 505 5.03 -23.65 30.34
C LEU A 505 5.80 -24.46 31.39
N ARG A 506 5.79 -25.80 31.33
CA ARG A 506 6.44 -26.65 32.35
C ARG A 506 7.95 -26.41 32.42
N VAL A 507 8.59 -26.26 31.27
CA VAL A 507 10.04 -25.96 31.19
C VAL A 507 10.31 -24.57 31.74
N PHE A 508 9.50 -23.58 31.36
CA PHE A 508 9.61 -22.21 31.86
C PHE A 508 9.52 -22.18 33.39
N LYS A 509 8.45 -22.72 33.98
CA LYS A 509 8.23 -22.73 35.44
C LYS A 509 9.36 -23.39 36.24
N ARG A 510 10.05 -24.38 35.67
CA ARG A 510 11.15 -25.09 36.34
C ARG A 510 12.47 -24.33 36.30
N GLN A 511 12.70 -23.54 35.25
CA GLN A 511 14.01 -22.92 34.98
C GLN A 511 14.00 -21.40 35.13
N ALA A 512 12.82 -20.78 35.17
CA ALA A 512 12.67 -19.34 35.36
C ALA A 512 13.18 -18.94 36.75
N ALA A 513 13.81 -17.77 36.81
CA ALA A 513 14.39 -17.24 38.02
C ALA A 513 13.56 -16.06 38.53
N GLU A 514 13.26 -16.04 39.83
CA GLU A 514 12.41 -15.02 40.45
C GLU A 514 13.14 -13.68 40.63
N ASN A 515 14.46 -13.69 40.70
CA ASN A 515 15.29 -12.52 41.03
C ASN A 515 16.05 -11.90 39.83
N ARG A 516 15.73 -12.32 38.60
CA ARG A 516 16.34 -11.82 37.36
C ARG A 516 15.34 -11.88 36.22
N ASN A 517 15.60 -11.13 35.15
CA ASN A 517 14.73 -11.12 33.98
C ASN A 517 14.68 -12.51 33.34
N ASN A 518 13.49 -12.90 32.88
CA ASN A 518 13.25 -14.11 32.10
C ASN A 518 12.80 -13.66 30.71
N VAL A 519 13.65 -13.86 29.70
CA VAL A 519 13.36 -13.46 28.33
C VAL A 519 12.88 -14.68 27.56
N VAL A 520 11.67 -14.61 27.00
CA VAL A 520 11.11 -15.66 26.15
C VAL A 520 11.13 -15.19 24.70
N VAL A 521 11.90 -15.86 23.86
CA VAL A 521 11.89 -15.68 22.40
C VAL A 521 10.89 -16.67 21.81
N ALA A 522 9.80 -16.16 21.24
CA ALA A 522 8.72 -16.97 20.70
C ALA A 522 8.76 -17.02 19.16
N TYR A 523 9.34 -18.09 18.62
CA TYR A 523 9.39 -18.35 17.19
C TYR A 523 8.12 -19.05 16.71
N THR A 524 7.09 -18.27 16.41
CA THR A 524 5.85 -18.76 15.79
C THR A 524 5.09 -17.64 15.10
N THR A 525 4.32 -17.97 14.06
CA THR A 525 3.43 -17.03 13.36
C THR A 525 1.96 -17.36 13.56
N ASN A 526 1.63 -18.38 14.37
CA ASN A 526 0.25 -18.79 14.55
C ASN A 526 -0.46 -17.96 15.62
N LYS A 527 -1.37 -17.09 15.15
CA LYS A 527 -2.18 -16.17 15.96
C LYS A 527 -2.80 -16.79 17.21
N VAL A 528 -3.46 -17.95 17.11
CA VAL A 528 -4.17 -18.56 18.24
C VAL A 528 -3.21 -18.88 19.37
N TYR A 529 -2.07 -19.50 19.04
CA TYR A 529 -1.08 -19.86 20.04
C TYR A 529 -0.31 -18.67 20.60
N ILE A 530 -0.11 -17.62 19.80
CA ILE A 530 0.45 -16.36 20.28
C ILE A 530 -0.44 -15.77 21.37
N MET A 531 -1.76 -15.72 21.15
CA MET A 531 -2.72 -15.25 22.15
C MET A 531 -2.73 -16.13 23.41
N GLU A 532 -2.67 -17.46 23.25
CA GLU A 532 -2.59 -18.39 24.38
C GLU A 532 -1.31 -18.23 25.19
N LEU A 533 -0.16 -18.13 24.52
CA LEU A 533 1.15 -17.93 25.15
C LEU A 533 1.18 -16.60 25.92
N LEU A 534 0.70 -15.51 25.30
CA LEU A 534 0.60 -14.19 25.94
C LEU A 534 -0.22 -14.26 27.23
N ARG A 535 -1.39 -14.90 27.18
CA ARG A 535 -2.26 -15.08 28.35
C ARG A 535 -1.59 -15.93 29.43
N ALA A 536 -0.96 -17.04 29.05
CA ALA A 536 -0.33 -17.96 29.99
C ALA A 536 0.89 -17.34 30.69
N LEU A 537 1.74 -16.60 29.97
CA LEU A 537 2.86 -15.87 30.56
C LEU A 537 2.37 -14.72 31.47
N ASN A 538 1.30 -14.02 31.08
CA ASN A 538 0.72 -12.95 31.90
C ASN A 538 0.25 -13.45 33.27
N GLN A 539 -0.24 -14.69 33.38
CA GLN A 539 -0.64 -15.27 34.67
C GLN A 539 0.54 -15.50 35.63
N LEU A 540 1.79 -15.46 35.12
CA LEU A 540 3.00 -15.70 35.90
C LEU A 540 3.79 -14.42 36.19
N ARG A 541 3.35 -13.25 35.69
CA ARG A 541 4.09 -11.99 35.75
C ARG A 541 4.30 -11.45 37.17
N ASP A 542 3.42 -11.79 38.10
CA ASP A 542 3.53 -11.33 39.49
C ASP A 542 4.59 -12.13 40.27
N GLN A 543 4.96 -13.32 39.77
CA GLN A 543 6.02 -14.16 40.33
C GLN A 543 7.36 -13.97 39.61
N TYR A 544 7.34 -13.75 38.29
CA TYR A 544 8.54 -13.66 37.46
C TYR A 544 8.56 -12.35 36.69
N ASN A 545 9.72 -11.69 36.62
CA ASN A 545 9.92 -10.62 35.66
C ASN A 545 10.10 -11.21 34.26
N ILE A 546 9.12 -11.01 33.37
CA ILE A 546 9.06 -11.64 32.04
C ILE A 546 9.13 -10.58 30.95
N THR A 547 10.04 -10.78 30.01
CA THR A 547 10.10 -10.07 28.73
C THR A 547 9.81 -11.07 27.62
N LEU A 548 8.89 -10.75 26.71
CA LEU A 548 8.58 -11.61 25.55
C LEU A 548 9.05 -10.96 24.26
N ILE A 549 9.77 -11.71 23.43
CA ILE A 549 10.23 -11.28 22.10
C ILE A 549 9.47 -12.08 21.04
N GLY A 550 8.69 -11.38 20.23
CA GLY A 550 7.90 -11.93 19.13
C GLY A 550 8.58 -11.77 17.76
N MET A 551 8.13 -12.58 16.80
CA MET A 551 8.56 -12.48 15.40
C MET A 551 7.88 -11.29 14.70
N PRO A 552 8.42 -10.77 13.57
CA PRO A 552 7.91 -9.55 12.95
C PRO A 552 6.45 -9.56 12.57
N ASP A 553 5.95 -10.72 12.16
CA ASP A 553 4.57 -10.86 11.74
C ASP A 553 3.58 -10.57 12.89
N TRP A 554 4.03 -10.61 14.16
CA TRP A 554 3.18 -10.32 15.32
C TRP A 554 2.66 -8.87 15.33
N LEU A 555 3.43 -7.91 14.78
CA LEU A 555 3.00 -6.52 14.68
C LEU A 555 1.77 -6.34 13.79
N ALA A 556 1.56 -7.26 12.84
CA ALA A 556 0.39 -7.29 11.95
C ALA A 556 -0.74 -8.18 12.50
N ILE A 557 -0.57 -8.80 13.68
CA ILE A 557 -1.59 -9.66 14.25
C ILE A 557 -2.64 -8.85 14.97
N ASP A 558 -3.84 -9.00 14.44
CA ASP A 558 -5.06 -8.43 14.96
C ASP A 558 -5.54 -9.03 16.27
N GLY A 559 -6.02 -8.20 17.19
CA GLY A 559 -6.68 -8.63 18.43
C GLY A 559 -5.74 -9.17 19.49
N LEU A 560 -4.44 -8.88 19.39
CA LEU A 560 -3.53 -9.08 20.51
C LEU A 560 -3.91 -8.13 21.66
N ASP A 561 -3.99 -8.66 22.87
CA ASP A 561 -4.41 -7.89 24.04
C ASP A 561 -3.29 -6.93 24.46
N MET A 562 -3.51 -5.62 24.29
CA MET A 562 -2.52 -4.58 24.58
C MET A 562 -2.10 -4.55 26.05
N GLU A 563 -2.98 -4.92 26.99
CA GLU A 563 -2.61 -5.03 28.40
C GLU A 563 -1.61 -6.18 28.59
N TYR A 564 -1.84 -7.32 27.93
CA TYR A 564 -0.90 -8.44 27.96
C TYR A 564 0.44 -8.12 27.31
N LEU A 565 0.43 -7.39 26.19
CA LEU A 565 1.64 -6.95 25.51
C LEU A 565 2.45 -5.98 26.38
N ASN A 566 1.77 -5.03 27.02
CA ASN A 566 2.40 -4.06 27.91
C ASN A 566 2.96 -4.71 29.18
N ASN A 567 2.21 -5.63 29.79
CA ASN A 567 2.61 -6.30 31.03
C ASN A 567 3.83 -7.23 30.86
N LEU A 568 4.01 -7.79 29.67
CA LEU A 568 5.15 -8.66 29.36
C LEU A 568 6.29 -7.92 28.67
N ASP A 569 6.25 -6.58 28.66
CA ASP A 569 7.27 -5.74 28.04
C ASP A 569 7.63 -6.25 26.63
N VAL A 570 6.62 -6.49 25.77
CA VAL A 570 6.82 -7.24 24.53
C VAL A 570 7.75 -6.47 23.58
N HIS A 571 8.73 -7.17 23.02
CA HIS A 571 9.58 -6.66 21.95
C HIS A 571 9.26 -7.39 20.65
N TYR A 572 9.37 -6.71 19.53
CA TYR A 572 9.16 -7.25 18.19
C TYR A 572 10.40 -6.96 17.35
N LEU A 573 10.87 -7.97 16.62
CA LEU A 573 11.69 -7.71 15.44
C LEU A 573 10.79 -7.07 14.38
N ALA A 574 11.28 -6.09 13.63
CA ALA A 574 10.51 -5.45 12.57
C ALA A 574 11.42 -5.15 11.37
N LYS A 575 10.89 -5.29 10.16
CA LYS A 575 11.62 -4.86 8.94
C LYS A 575 11.66 -3.34 8.84
N ALA A 576 10.56 -2.72 9.26
CA ALA A 576 10.36 -1.29 9.33
C ALA A 576 9.40 -0.97 10.49
N TYR A 577 9.52 0.22 11.05
CA TYR A 577 8.65 0.79 12.06
C TYR A 577 8.54 2.30 11.85
N VAL A 578 7.31 2.80 11.70
CA VAL A 578 7.03 4.23 11.57
C VAL A 578 6.78 4.80 12.96
N ASP A 579 7.59 5.76 13.38
CA ASP A 579 7.44 6.46 14.66
C ASP A 579 6.77 7.82 14.42
N MET A 580 5.47 7.92 14.69
CA MET A 580 4.74 9.20 14.51
C MET A 580 5.07 10.25 15.59
N ASP A 581 5.78 9.86 16.65
CA ASP A 581 6.37 10.78 17.62
C ASP A 581 7.70 11.36 17.10
N ASP A 582 8.36 10.72 16.14
CA ASP A 582 9.50 11.28 15.39
C ASP A 582 9.06 12.44 14.49
N GLU A 583 9.91 13.46 14.39
CA GLU A 583 9.61 14.67 13.63
C GLU A 583 9.74 14.44 12.11
N THR A 584 10.73 13.65 11.70
CA THR A 584 11.06 13.35 10.31
C THR A 584 9.97 12.49 9.68
N ASP A 585 9.55 11.43 10.38
CA ASP A 585 8.44 10.56 9.96
C ASP A 585 7.13 11.35 9.86
N ARG A 586 6.81 12.17 10.87
CA ARG A 586 5.59 13.00 10.86
C ARG A 586 5.61 14.03 9.73
N LYS A 587 6.79 14.59 9.42
CA LYS A 587 6.98 15.52 8.31
C LYS A 587 6.74 14.82 6.98
N PHE A 588 7.38 13.69 6.72
CA PHE A 588 7.14 12.92 5.51
C PHE A 588 5.64 12.59 5.34
N ALA A 589 4.99 12.09 6.38
CA ALA A 589 3.57 11.76 6.31
C ALA A 589 2.67 12.97 6.06
N ARG A 590 3.00 14.15 6.62
CA ARG A 590 2.27 15.39 6.33
C ARG A 590 2.49 15.84 4.89
N ASP A 591 3.73 15.85 4.42
CA ASP A 591 4.08 16.36 3.09
C ASP A 591 3.49 15.44 2.01
N PHE A 592 3.53 14.12 2.21
CA PHE A 592 2.88 13.14 1.34
C PHE A 592 1.37 13.39 1.25
N ARG A 593 0.70 13.65 2.37
CA ARG A 593 -0.74 13.97 2.39
C ARG A 593 -1.08 15.27 1.69
N GLN A 594 -0.24 16.28 1.84
CA GLN A 594 -0.42 17.57 1.16
C GLN A 594 -0.28 17.40 -0.36
N GLN A 595 0.71 16.62 -0.80
CA GLN A 595 1.00 16.43 -2.22
C GLN A 595 0.03 15.48 -2.92
N TYR A 596 -0.29 14.34 -2.30
CA TYR A 596 -1.03 13.25 -2.94
C TYR A 596 -2.45 13.05 -2.40
N ASN A 597 -2.88 13.83 -1.40
CA ASN A 597 -4.18 13.72 -0.75
C ASN A 597 -4.50 12.31 -0.20
N ALA A 598 -3.46 11.55 0.14
CA ALA A 598 -3.54 10.19 0.66
C ALA A 598 -2.56 10.01 1.84
N GLU A 599 -2.83 9.04 2.72
CA GLU A 599 -1.83 8.63 3.72
C GLU A 599 -0.75 7.75 3.07
N PRO A 600 0.54 7.90 3.44
CA PRO A 600 1.57 7.03 2.90
C PRO A 600 1.43 5.59 3.43
N GLY A 601 1.22 4.64 2.52
CA GLY A 601 1.34 3.21 2.80
C GLY A 601 2.79 2.75 2.84
N GLU A 602 3.03 1.48 3.20
CA GLU A 602 4.38 0.89 3.34
C GLU A 602 5.24 1.08 2.08
N PHE A 603 4.61 1.07 0.91
CA PHE A 603 5.28 1.26 -0.38
C PHE A 603 5.79 2.69 -0.55
N ALA A 604 5.04 3.72 -0.12
CA ALA A 604 5.50 5.11 -0.15
C ALA A 604 6.75 5.31 0.70
N TRP A 605 6.78 4.78 1.93
CA TRP A 605 7.98 4.83 2.78
C TRP A 605 9.16 4.10 2.14
N SER A 606 8.93 2.92 1.58
CA SER A 606 9.96 2.13 0.89
C SER A 606 10.52 2.85 -0.35
N GLY A 607 9.63 3.51 -1.12
CA GLY A 607 10.01 4.33 -2.27
C GLY A 607 10.90 5.50 -1.88
N TYR A 608 10.52 6.22 -0.83
CA TYR A 608 11.32 7.33 -0.30
C TYR A 608 12.68 6.85 0.21
N ASN A 609 12.72 5.79 1.04
CA ASN A 609 13.98 5.25 1.57
C ASN A 609 14.90 4.72 0.47
N THR A 610 14.35 4.05 -0.55
CA THR A 610 15.16 3.57 -1.68
C THR A 610 15.69 4.73 -2.50
N GLY A 611 14.87 5.73 -2.78
CA GLY A 611 15.30 6.94 -3.49
C GLY A 611 16.36 7.70 -2.73
N ILE A 612 16.11 8.05 -1.46
CA ILE A 612 17.01 8.88 -0.68
C ILE A 612 18.38 8.20 -0.50
N TYR A 613 18.40 6.88 -0.29
CA TYR A 613 19.63 6.13 -0.10
C TYR A 613 20.46 6.01 -1.37
N PHE A 614 19.91 5.39 -2.42
CA PHE A 614 20.70 5.06 -3.61
C PHE A 614 21.05 6.31 -4.42
N MET A 615 20.19 7.32 -4.45
CA MET A 615 20.51 8.58 -5.12
C MET A 615 21.58 9.36 -4.36
N SER A 616 21.55 9.37 -3.02
CA SER A 616 22.61 9.99 -2.23
C SER A 616 23.94 9.23 -2.36
N ALA A 617 23.91 7.89 -2.44
CA ALA A 617 25.08 7.09 -2.72
C ALA A 617 25.68 7.42 -4.10
N LEU A 618 24.85 7.58 -5.13
CA LEU A 618 25.27 8.04 -6.46
C LEU A 618 25.86 9.46 -6.42
N MET A 619 25.21 10.41 -5.74
CA MET A 619 25.74 11.77 -5.58
C MET A 619 27.08 11.79 -4.84
N LYS A 620 27.23 10.93 -3.82
CA LYS A 620 28.45 10.90 -3.00
C LYS A 620 29.61 10.24 -3.75
N TYR A 621 29.39 9.05 -4.31
CA TYR A 621 30.45 8.19 -4.82
C TYR A 621 30.47 8.04 -6.35
N GLY A 622 29.47 8.56 -7.06
CA GLY A 622 29.26 8.34 -8.49
C GLY A 622 28.70 6.96 -8.82
N SER A 623 28.68 6.60 -10.10
CA SER A 623 28.16 5.31 -10.60
C SER A 623 28.94 4.10 -10.08
N SER A 624 30.16 4.28 -9.59
CA SER A 624 30.98 3.23 -8.97
C SER A 624 30.80 3.17 -7.43
N PHE A 625 29.61 3.45 -6.89
CA PHE A 625 29.38 3.56 -5.44
C PHE A 625 29.49 2.23 -4.67
N MET A 626 29.30 1.09 -5.34
CA MET A 626 29.14 -0.21 -4.66
C MET A 626 30.28 -0.60 -3.70
N PRO A 627 31.58 -0.40 -4.02
CA PRO A 627 32.67 -0.70 -3.09
C PRO A 627 32.63 0.18 -1.83
N CYS A 628 31.98 1.34 -1.93
CA CYS A 628 31.89 2.34 -0.88
C CYS A 628 30.64 2.20 -0.01
N ILE A 629 29.68 1.36 -0.39
CA ILE A 629 28.38 1.26 0.28
C ILE A 629 28.49 0.84 1.75
N ARG A 630 29.52 0.08 2.12
CA ARG A 630 29.79 -0.31 3.51
C ARG A 630 30.15 0.87 4.43
N TYR A 631 30.60 1.98 3.84
CA TYR A 631 30.92 3.22 4.55
C TYR A 631 29.78 4.23 4.44
N PHE A 632 28.68 3.85 3.80
CA PHE A 632 27.53 4.70 3.60
C PHE A 632 26.53 4.50 4.74
N ASP A 633 26.88 5.12 5.85
CA ASP A 633 25.99 5.50 6.95
C ASP A 633 24.72 6.15 6.38
N MET A 634 23.49 5.66 6.59
CA MET A 634 22.30 6.49 6.37
C MET A 634 21.17 6.25 7.37
N GLU A 635 20.86 7.26 8.19
CA GLU A 635 19.57 7.33 8.89
C GLU A 635 18.45 7.57 7.88
N LEU A 636 17.59 6.56 7.76
CA LEU A 636 16.38 6.58 6.93
C LEU A 636 15.15 6.74 7.85
N LEU A 637 13.96 6.86 7.26
CA LEU A 637 12.71 7.09 8.00
C LEU A 637 12.36 5.88 8.89
N ASN A 638 11.62 4.93 8.33
CA ASN A 638 11.03 3.84 9.09
C ASN A 638 11.84 2.54 9.07
N MET A 639 12.97 2.47 8.36
CA MET A 639 13.85 1.30 8.35
C MET A 639 15.31 1.74 8.30
N GLY A 640 16.27 0.83 8.37
CA GLY A 640 17.68 1.14 8.12
C GLY A 640 18.23 0.29 6.99
N TYR A 641 19.28 0.76 6.32
CA TYR A 641 20.05 -0.03 5.35
C TYR A 641 21.46 -0.26 5.88
N ASN A 642 21.80 -1.53 6.10
CA ASN A 642 23.14 -1.99 6.43
C ASN A 642 23.54 -3.09 5.44
N PHE A 643 24.16 -2.71 4.33
CA PHE A 643 24.46 -3.64 3.25
C PHE A 643 25.77 -4.37 3.45
N GLU A 644 25.70 -5.70 3.47
CA GLU A 644 26.87 -6.58 3.51
C GLU A 644 26.94 -7.46 2.27
N ALA A 645 28.15 -7.57 1.70
CA ALA A 645 28.43 -8.46 0.58
C ALA A 645 28.70 -9.90 1.07
N TYR A 646 28.27 -10.89 0.29
CA TYR A 646 28.44 -12.31 0.62
C TYR A 646 29.31 -13.06 -0.40
N GLY A 647 30.63 -12.86 -0.36
CA GLY A 647 31.54 -13.47 -1.34
C GLY A 647 31.28 -12.93 -2.76
N ASP A 648 31.09 -13.82 -3.73
CA ASP A 648 30.76 -13.47 -5.13
C ASP A 648 29.25 -13.20 -5.35
N ASN A 649 28.47 -13.18 -4.27
CA ASN A 649 27.06 -12.79 -4.28
C ASN A 649 26.89 -11.28 -4.13
N GLY A 650 25.66 -10.81 -4.28
CA GLY A 650 25.27 -9.43 -4.06
C GLY A 650 25.28 -8.99 -2.59
N PHE A 651 24.73 -7.80 -2.39
CA PHE A 651 24.62 -7.11 -1.11
C PHE A 651 23.26 -7.39 -0.47
N ARG A 652 23.26 -7.75 0.80
CA ARG A 652 22.04 -7.97 1.58
C ARG A 652 21.94 -6.95 2.70
N ASN A 653 20.76 -6.36 2.86
CA ASN A 653 20.48 -5.52 4.01
C ASN A 653 20.34 -6.40 5.27
N LYS A 654 21.20 -6.16 6.26
CA LYS A 654 21.21 -6.85 7.56
C LYS A 654 20.41 -6.12 8.64
N ASN A 655 19.92 -4.92 8.36
CA ASN A 655 19.24 -4.13 9.37
C ASN A 655 17.86 -4.72 9.71
N TRP A 656 17.63 -4.91 11.00
CA TRP A 656 16.32 -5.16 11.58
C TRP A 656 16.07 -4.12 12.67
N LYS A 657 14.83 -3.64 12.74
CA LYS A 657 14.35 -2.83 13.85
C LYS A 657 13.94 -3.73 15.01
N ILE A 658 14.10 -3.24 16.24
CA ILE A 658 13.53 -3.84 17.45
C ILE A 658 12.63 -2.81 18.09
N VAL A 659 11.34 -3.10 18.15
CA VAL A 659 10.34 -2.21 18.73
C VAL A 659 9.78 -2.79 20.01
N ARG A 660 9.62 -1.96 21.02
CA ARG A 660 9.22 -2.36 22.37
C ARG A 660 7.87 -1.76 22.73
N MET A 661 6.96 -2.58 23.23
CA MET A 661 5.72 -2.16 23.86
C MET A 661 6.01 -1.67 25.28
N ARG A 662 5.75 -0.38 25.52
CA ARG A 662 5.86 0.23 26.85
C ARG A 662 4.82 1.34 27.01
N ASN A 663 4.10 1.31 28.11
CA ASN A 663 3.01 2.25 28.41
C ASN A 663 2.00 2.34 27.27
N TYR A 664 1.61 1.19 26.72
CA TYR A 664 0.69 1.06 25.59
C TYR A 664 1.16 1.73 24.28
N ARG A 665 2.47 2.00 24.16
CA ARG A 665 3.09 2.54 22.95
C ARG A 665 4.23 1.67 22.47
N LEU A 666 4.41 1.61 21.16
CA LEU A 666 5.61 1.04 20.56
C LEU A 666 6.71 2.10 20.53
N LEU A 667 7.93 1.70 20.86
CA LEU A 667 9.12 2.54 20.86
C LEU A 667 10.23 1.80 20.11
N ASP A 668 10.91 2.48 19.18
CA ASP A 668 12.12 1.92 18.57
C ASP A 668 13.24 1.86 19.62
N VAL A 669 13.76 0.66 19.86
CA VAL A 669 14.87 0.36 20.78
C VAL A 669 16.01 -0.35 20.07
N SER A 670 16.05 -0.24 18.74
CA SER A 670 17.15 -0.77 17.92
C SER A 670 18.47 -0.14 18.34
N ALA A 671 19.54 -0.92 18.26
CA ALA A 671 20.88 -0.33 18.32
C ALA A 671 21.05 0.61 17.11
N PRO A 672 21.71 1.77 17.28
CA PRO A 672 22.16 2.55 16.14
C PRO A 672 23.00 1.69 15.20
N LEU A 673 22.96 1.99 13.90
CA LEU A 673 23.86 1.34 12.96
C LEU A 673 25.31 1.55 13.42
N PRO A 674 26.16 0.51 13.41
CA PRO A 674 27.55 0.65 13.82
C PRO A 674 28.24 1.62 12.85
N ARG A 675 28.73 2.74 13.37
CA ARG A 675 29.58 3.63 12.58
C ARG A 675 30.86 2.88 12.23
N TYR A 676 31.12 2.71 10.94
CA TYR A 676 32.26 1.93 10.48
C TYR A 676 33.57 2.55 10.99
N ASP A 677 34.43 1.72 11.60
CA ASP A 677 35.78 2.13 11.97
C ASP A 677 36.69 2.08 10.74
N PHE A 678 37.04 3.26 10.22
CA PHE A 678 37.92 3.42 9.07
C PHE A 678 39.33 2.81 9.26
N ALA A 679 39.71 2.43 10.48
CA ALA A 679 40.97 1.74 10.78
C ALA A 679 40.92 0.22 10.59
N SER A 680 39.74 -0.39 10.41
CA SER A 680 39.60 -1.84 10.26
C SER A 680 40.00 -2.32 8.85
N PRO A 681 40.84 -3.38 8.71
CA PRO A 681 41.38 -3.82 7.42
C PRO A 681 40.29 -4.29 6.45
N VAL A 682 40.40 -3.85 5.19
CA VAL A 682 39.50 -4.18 4.09
C VAL A 682 39.69 -5.64 3.66
N LYS A 683 38.67 -6.50 3.77
CA LYS A 683 38.65 -7.75 3.01
C LYS A 683 38.51 -7.42 1.52
N PRO A 684 39.40 -7.90 0.63
CA PRO A 684 39.37 -7.57 -0.79
C PRO A 684 38.00 -7.87 -1.41
N TRP A 685 37.42 -6.86 -2.05
CA TRP A 685 36.19 -6.95 -2.84
C TRP A 685 36.60 -7.32 -4.26
N LEU A 686 36.34 -8.59 -4.64
CA LEU A 686 36.70 -9.20 -5.93
C LEU A 686 38.22 -9.25 -6.19
N LYS A 687 38.74 -10.42 -6.57
CA LYS A 687 40.06 -10.47 -7.19
C LYS A 687 39.93 -9.72 -8.51
N SER A 688 40.58 -8.57 -8.65
CA SER A 688 40.82 -7.98 -9.95
C SER A 688 41.64 -8.99 -10.76
N GLU A 689 41.04 -9.68 -11.72
CA GLU A 689 41.81 -10.34 -12.76
C GLU A 689 42.46 -9.25 -13.60
N GLN A 690 43.80 -9.29 -13.64
CA GLN A 690 44.68 -8.42 -14.43
C GLN A 690 44.59 -8.71 -15.92
#